data_AF-A0A540VYQ5-F1
#
_entry.id   AF-A0A540VYQ5-F1
#
_cell.length_a   1.000
_cell.length_b   1.000
_cell.length_c   1.000
_cell.angle_alpha   90.00
_cell.angle_beta   90.00
_cell.angle_gamma   90.00
#
_symmetry.space_group_name_H-M   'P 1'
#
loop_
_entity.id
_entity.type
_entity.pdbx_description
1 polymer ?
#
loop_
_entity_poly.entity_id
_entity_poly.type
_entity_poly.pdbx_seq_one_letter_code
_entity_poly.pdbx_strand_id
1 'polypeptide(L)'
;MTETQQALMIGRGDAVEFGNIGCHGYFEWERDDLDAERFATAWRRLVDRHDMLRTVARPDGTQQVLADPGDYRIPVRRLAALTPDREQRELAEIRAEMSHAVFPVGSWPLFDLRITELADGVSRIHLGIDLQVLDASSAFQVLFPDLVDLYEHPQARLPDPGLGFRDYAIWRRQELPHTEAYQRARAYWLDRVPQLPPAPGLPAGTSQPGPVRFDRRERRLPQQHTARLAELAAEHGLTLSTLLTAAFAEVVRDWSDTPDFTINYPVFHRPSVHPGIGRVLGDFTNAVLLTARSTGDTFLDRARALHQQLELDTEHGAFNGIEVLRELTRVHGAGMQAAMPVVVTSLLDYPTRRPVSDLGREVYSISQTPQVSLDVQLRELDDELRVIWDFVDGAFAPGVLDAMFAAYGALLDLLAEDRDVWHTDRFNLIPADQQALRFSVNATDGEVRDALLHELLSAQITRTPEAEAVVDGRRRLSYAELGGYANRIARRLRAAGAGPGELVAVVMEKGWEQYAAVYGVLASGAAYLPVDATVPAERLHRLLAGGQVRTVLTQARLDQKLDWPAGVVRHRVDEDFETGDTTALPTVQRQTDPAYVIYTSGSTGEPKGVVVDHRGVVNLIDDVNTRFRVTAADRLLAISGLHFDASIYDVFGVLAVGGTVVLPDQFEQAEPDAWADRVAAESITVWNSVPVLMELLIGEAETRTDRPLASLRLAVLSGDWIPLTLPARMRAQSSRVQVVGSGGPTETICWSLFQPIGEVDPAWASIPYGTPITNQAYHILDEELRERPIGVPGQMVVASEVGLAHGYWRDPERTAAKFVRLPGSGRRAYLTGDLGRYLPDGSIEILGRDDFQVKIQGQRVELGEIEAALRQDPGVRAAVVVAPRSEHGVRRLHGFLVTADGCPADEIRSRLAQRLPKHLVPSGWTVLDTLPLTRNGKVDRLALVESAGRQSDRAPAPTEGGPLEQVVCAAAAQILGLADAVPADNFFRLGGDSLSGTRLASLLRELLGVPIPIRTVFGHPVLGELADRLAADEAIGAQAVSAAEALSRLA
;
A
#
# COMPACT_ATOMS: atom_id res chain seq x y z
N MET A 1 -39.36 -13.51 -9.45
CA MET A 1 -37.89 -13.70 -9.38
C MET A 1 -37.53 -14.29 -8.02
N THR A 2 -36.54 -15.16 -8.02
CA THR A 2 -35.81 -15.61 -6.82
C THR A 2 -34.89 -14.50 -6.30
N GLU A 3 -34.28 -14.68 -5.13
CA GLU A 3 -33.31 -13.72 -4.55
C GLU A 3 -32.09 -13.55 -5.46
N THR A 4 -31.60 -14.63 -6.08
CA THR A 4 -30.48 -14.61 -7.04
C THR A 4 -30.84 -13.78 -8.27
N GLN A 5 -31.99 -14.05 -8.91
CA GLN A 5 -32.49 -13.26 -10.05
C GLN A 5 -32.66 -11.77 -9.72
N GLN A 6 -33.04 -11.42 -8.49
CA GLN A 6 -33.10 -10.03 -8.04
C GLN A 6 -31.70 -9.41 -7.89
N ALA A 7 -30.73 -10.15 -7.35
CA ALA A 7 -29.34 -9.69 -7.25
C ALA A 7 -28.73 -9.42 -8.63
N LEU A 8 -28.94 -10.33 -9.60
CA LEU A 8 -28.51 -10.14 -11.00
C LEU A 8 -29.17 -8.91 -11.64
N MET A 9 -30.43 -8.62 -11.29
CA MET A 9 -31.12 -7.41 -11.76
C MET A 9 -30.54 -6.14 -11.15
N ILE A 10 -30.21 -6.14 -9.86
CA ILE A 10 -29.58 -4.99 -9.19
C ILE A 10 -28.18 -4.74 -9.77
N GLY A 11 -27.41 -5.79 -10.05
CA GLY A 11 -26.07 -5.70 -10.63
C GLY A 11 -26.03 -5.09 -12.04
N ARG A 12 -27.15 -4.99 -12.75
CA ARG A 12 -27.24 -4.27 -14.03
C ARG A 12 -27.24 -2.75 -13.89
N GLY A 13 -27.39 -2.22 -12.67
CA GLY A 13 -27.32 -0.79 -12.41
C GLY A 13 -25.91 -0.22 -12.59
N ASP A 14 -25.82 1.09 -12.79
CA ASP A 14 -24.56 1.86 -12.86
C ASP A 14 -23.97 2.16 -11.47
N ALA A 15 -24.79 2.08 -10.42
CA ALA A 15 -24.41 2.35 -9.04
C ALA A 15 -23.58 1.24 -8.37
N VAL A 16 -23.25 0.17 -9.09
CA VAL A 16 -22.48 -0.96 -8.52
C VAL A 16 -21.20 -1.20 -9.30
N GLU A 17 -20.16 -1.62 -8.58
CA GLU A 17 -18.88 -2.03 -9.15
C GLU A 17 -19.09 -3.20 -10.13
N PHE A 18 -18.41 -3.12 -11.28
CA PHE A 18 -18.66 -3.99 -12.44
C PHE A 18 -20.14 -4.05 -12.85
N GLY A 19 -20.84 -2.92 -12.71
CA GLY A 19 -22.23 -2.75 -13.11
C GLY A 19 -22.42 -2.52 -14.61
N ASN A 20 -23.65 -2.18 -15.01
CA ASN A 20 -24.03 -1.97 -16.41
C ASN A 20 -23.77 -3.16 -17.36
N ILE A 21 -23.67 -4.37 -16.80
CA ILE A 21 -23.58 -5.65 -17.52
C ILE A 21 -24.73 -6.56 -17.11
N GLY A 22 -25.11 -7.49 -18.00
CA GLY A 22 -26.05 -8.57 -17.68
C GLY A 22 -25.31 -9.84 -17.25
N CYS A 23 -25.97 -10.73 -16.51
CA CYS A 23 -25.46 -12.08 -16.33
C CYS A 23 -25.69 -12.85 -17.63
N HIS A 24 -24.63 -13.20 -18.35
CA HIS A 24 -24.72 -13.67 -19.72
C HIS A 24 -23.72 -14.78 -19.98
N GLY A 25 -24.15 -15.81 -20.71
CA GLY A 25 -23.30 -16.86 -21.22
C GLY A 25 -23.27 -16.82 -22.74
N TYR A 26 -22.08 -16.93 -23.31
CA TYR A 26 -21.84 -17.06 -24.74
C TYR A 26 -21.15 -18.39 -25.04
N PHE A 27 -21.59 -19.07 -26.09
CA PHE A 27 -21.08 -20.37 -26.52
C PHE A 27 -20.94 -20.44 -28.04
N GLU A 28 -19.86 -21.07 -28.51
CA GLU A 28 -19.58 -21.39 -29.91
C GLU A 28 -19.33 -22.87 -30.08
N TRP A 29 -20.06 -23.50 -31.01
CA TRP A 29 -19.82 -24.89 -31.41
C TRP A 29 -19.62 -25.00 -32.91
N GLU A 30 -18.73 -25.88 -33.33
CA GLU A 30 -18.57 -26.30 -34.72
C GLU A 30 -19.15 -27.68 -34.95
N ARG A 31 -19.94 -27.79 -36.01
CA ARG A 31 -20.57 -29.04 -36.40
C ARG A 31 -20.54 -29.22 -37.90
N ASP A 32 -20.20 -30.43 -38.32
CA ASP A 32 -20.26 -30.85 -39.72
C ASP A 32 -21.71 -31.11 -40.15
N ASP A 33 -22.04 -30.74 -41.39
CA ASP A 33 -23.32 -31.03 -42.06
C ASP A 33 -24.56 -30.58 -41.25
N LEU A 34 -24.48 -29.40 -40.61
CA LEU A 34 -25.59 -28.83 -39.85
C LEU A 34 -26.78 -28.43 -40.76
N ASP A 35 -27.91 -29.13 -40.64
CA ASP A 35 -29.19 -28.67 -41.18
C ASP A 35 -29.77 -27.50 -40.34
N ALA A 36 -29.64 -26.28 -40.85
CA ALA A 36 -30.07 -25.06 -40.16
C ALA A 36 -31.59 -24.97 -39.95
N GLU A 37 -32.42 -25.51 -40.85
CA GLU A 37 -33.89 -25.47 -40.75
C GLU A 37 -34.39 -26.47 -39.69
N ARG A 38 -33.77 -27.66 -39.65
CA ARG A 38 -34.01 -28.64 -38.59
C ARG A 38 -33.60 -28.08 -37.23
N PHE A 39 -32.48 -27.37 -37.16
CA PHE A 39 -32.01 -26.72 -35.93
C PHE A 39 -32.96 -25.61 -35.48
N ALA A 40 -33.41 -24.75 -36.40
CA ALA A 40 -34.41 -23.72 -36.12
C ALA A 40 -35.74 -24.30 -35.62
N THR A 41 -36.15 -25.44 -36.19
CA THR A 41 -37.35 -26.17 -35.74
C THR A 41 -37.18 -26.72 -34.32
N ALA A 42 -36.02 -27.33 -34.01
CA ALA A 42 -35.71 -27.82 -32.67
C ALA A 42 -35.72 -26.70 -31.63
N TRP A 43 -35.07 -25.56 -31.93
CA TRP A 43 -35.05 -24.39 -31.05
C TRP A 43 -36.44 -23.82 -30.78
N ARG A 44 -37.27 -23.67 -31.81
CA ARG A 44 -38.65 -23.19 -31.65
C ARG A 44 -39.46 -24.07 -30.71
N ARG A 45 -39.33 -25.40 -30.85
CA ARG A 45 -39.99 -26.36 -29.94
C ARG A 45 -39.53 -26.22 -28.49
N LEU A 46 -38.27 -25.83 -28.24
CA LEU A 46 -37.79 -25.52 -26.89
C LEU A 46 -38.41 -24.23 -26.34
N VAL A 47 -38.48 -23.18 -27.15
CA VAL A 47 -39.13 -21.90 -26.78
C VAL A 47 -40.60 -22.12 -26.42
N ASP A 48 -41.33 -22.93 -27.21
CA ASP A 48 -42.72 -23.26 -26.92
C ASP A 48 -42.86 -24.03 -25.59
N ARG A 49 -41.96 -25.00 -25.37
CA ARG A 49 -41.96 -25.89 -24.22
C ARG A 49 -41.58 -25.21 -22.90
N HIS A 50 -40.56 -24.36 -22.92
CA HIS A 50 -39.95 -23.83 -21.69
C HIS A 50 -40.36 -22.37 -21.49
N ASP A 51 -41.27 -22.12 -20.53
CA ASP A 51 -41.78 -20.78 -20.20
C ASP A 51 -40.67 -19.73 -19.97
N MET A 52 -39.54 -20.15 -19.40
CA MET A 52 -38.41 -19.25 -19.14
C MET A 52 -37.77 -18.69 -20.41
N LEU A 53 -37.79 -19.42 -21.53
CA LEU A 53 -37.32 -18.88 -22.83
C LEU A 53 -38.27 -17.84 -23.43
N ARG A 54 -39.48 -17.70 -22.87
CA ARG A 54 -40.49 -16.69 -23.22
C ARG A 54 -40.69 -15.65 -22.12
N THR A 55 -39.79 -15.61 -21.14
CA THR A 55 -39.92 -14.74 -19.98
C THR A 55 -39.19 -13.42 -20.17
N VAL A 56 -39.85 -12.33 -19.79
CA VAL A 56 -39.25 -11.00 -19.62
C VAL A 56 -39.33 -10.55 -18.17
N ALA A 57 -38.38 -9.73 -17.74
CA ALA A 57 -38.32 -9.12 -16.42
C ALA A 57 -38.90 -7.70 -16.44
N ARG A 58 -39.67 -7.36 -15.41
CA ARG A 58 -40.19 -6.01 -15.21
C ARG A 58 -39.35 -5.24 -14.19
N PRO A 59 -39.33 -3.89 -14.25
CA PRO A 59 -38.59 -3.06 -13.30
C PRO A 59 -38.98 -3.26 -11.82
N ASP A 60 -40.19 -3.75 -11.55
CA ASP A 60 -40.68 -4.05 -10.21
C ASP A 60 -40.19 -5.40 -9.63
N GLY A 61 -39.28 -6.09 -10.35
CA GLY A 61 -38.74 -7.40 -9.96
C GLY A 61 -39.69 -8.57 -10.23
N THR A 62 -40.82 -8.35 -10.92
CA THR A 62 -41.70 -9.43 -11.39
C THR A 62 -41.27 -9.95 -12.76
N GLN A 63 -41.68 -11.17 -13.09
CA GLN A 63 -41.45 -11.80 -14.38
C GLN A 63 -42.79 -12.02 -15.09
N GLN A 64 -42.78 -11.90 -16.42
CA GLN A 64 -43.91 -12.19 -17.27
C GLN A 64 -43.52 -13.24 -18.31
N VAL A 65 -44.25 -14.35 -18.34
CA VAL A 65 -44.19 -15.33 -19.43
C VAL A 65 -45.08 -14.82 -20.56
N LEU A 66 -44.51 -14.63 -21.75
CA LEU A 66 -45.25 -14.21 -22.94
C LEU A 66 -46.02 -15.40 -23.52
N ALA A 67 -47.33 -15.24 -23.71
CA ALA A 67 -48.19 -16.29 -24.30
C ALA A 67 -47.85 -16.55 -25.77
N ASP A 68 -47.53 -15.49 -26.51
CA ASP A 68 -47.00 -15.52 -27.86
C ASP A 68 -45.85 -14.49 -27.92
N PRO A 69 -44.58 -14.94 -27.83
CA PRO A 69 -43.42 -14.06 -27.92
C PRO A 69 -43.15 -13.56 -29.36
N GLY A 70 -43.84 -14.13 -30.37
CA GLY A 70 -43.54 -13.95 -31.79
C GLY A 70 -42.55 -14.96 -32.35
N ASP A 71 -42.33 -14.93 -33.67
CA ASP A 71 -41.40 -15.82 -34.36
C ASP A 71 -39.95 -15.32 -34.27
N TYR A 72 -39.06 -16.12 -33.68
CA TYR A 72 -37.60 -15.89 -33.76
C TYR A 72 -37.02 -16.59 -34.99
N ARG A 73 -36.38 -15.83 -35.88
CA ARG A 73 -35.66 -16.37 -37.04
C ARG A 73 -34.16 -16.37 -36.77
N ILE A 74 -33.56 -17.57 -36.74
CA ILE A 74 -32.10 -17.74 -36.63
C ILE A 74 -31.42 -17.16 -37.87
N PRO A 75 -30.57 -16.12 -37.72
CA PRO A 75 -29.79 -15.61 -38.84
C PRO A 75 -28.76 -16.65 -39.30
N VAL A 76 -28.71 -16.90 -40.61
CA VAL A 76 -27.70 -17.77 -41.25
C VAL A 76 -26.79 -16.92 -42.14
N ARG A 77 -25.50 -16.85 -41.79
CA ARG A 77 -24.46 -16.18 -42.60
C ARG A 77 -23.65 -17.22 -43.38
N ARG A 78 -23.22 -16.89 -44.60
CA ARG A 78 -22.40 -17.77 -45.44
C ARG A 78 -21.03 -17.15 -45.63
N LEU A 79 -20.01 -17.76 -45.04
CA LEU A 79 -18.61 -17.33 -45.17
C LEU A 79 -17.76 -18.31 -45.98
N ALA A 80 -18.31 -19.47 -46.36
CA ALA A 80 -17.64 -20.53 -47.12
C ALA A 80 -16.91 -20.08 -48.43
N ALA A 81 -17.28 -18.93 -49.00
CA ALA A 81 -16.67 -18.37 -50.21
C ALA A 81 -15.59 -17.30 -49.93
N LEU A 82 -15.30 -17.00 -48.67
CA LEU A 82 -14.28 -16.03 -48.27
C LEU A 82 -12.89 -16.69 -48.18
N THR A 83 -11.85 -15.86 -48.24
CA THR A 83 -10.49 -16.29 -47.90
C THR A 83 -10.39 -16.59 -46.40
N PRO A 84 -9.54 -17.54 -45.95
CA PRO A 84 -9.39 -17.88 -44.54
C PRO A 84 -9.19 -16.68 -43.61
N ASP A 85 -8.33 -15.72 -43.99
CA ASP A 85 -8.07 -14.51 -43.20
C ASP A 85 -9.30 -13.60 -43.02
N ARG A 86 -10.24 -13.61 -43.99
CA ARG A 86 -11.47 -12.83 -43.93
C ARG A 86 -12.53 -13.58 -43.13
N GLU A 87 -12.65 -14.90 -43.35
CA GLU A 87 -13.52 -15.76 -42.56
C GLU A 87 -13.19 -15.65 -41.06
N GLN A 88 -11.91 -15.73 -40.69
CA GLN A 88 -11.48 -15.62 -39.30
C GLN A 88 -11.77 -14.24 -38.69
N ARG A 89 -11.63 -13.16 -39.48
CA ARG A 89 -11.97 -11.80 -39.02
C ARG A 89 -13.47 -11.64 -38.76
N GLU A 90 -14.31 -12.08 -39.69
CA GLU A 90 -15.77 -12.03 -39.54
C GLU A 90 -16.25 -12.86 -38.34
N LEU A 91 -15.65 -14.04 -38.12
CA LEU A 91 -15.92 -14.85 -36.93
C LEU A 91 -15.50 -14.15 -35.64
N ALA A 92 -14.36 -13.48 -35.62
CA ALA A 92 -13.90 -12.69 -34.47
C ALA A 92 -14.81 -11.48 -34.21
N GLU A 93 -15.33 -10.83 -35.25
CA GLU A 93 -16.31 -9.74 -35.12
C GLU A 93 -17.64 -10.23 -34.54
N ILE A 94 -18.17 -11.36 -35.04
CA ILE A 94 -19.38 -11.99 -34.47
C ILE A 94 -19.16 -12.33 -32.99
N ARG A 95 -18.00 -12.91 -32.65
CA ARG A 95 -17.63 -13.20 -31.26
C ARG A 95 -17.62 -11.94 -30.42
N ALA A 96 -16.89 -10.91 -30.83
CA ALA A 96 -16.75 -9.65 -30.08
C ALA A 96 -18.09 -8.91 -29.88
N GLU A 97 -19.02 -9.06 -30.84
CA GLU A 97 -20.38 -8.53 -30.74
C GLU A 97 -21.21 -9.31 -29.70
N MET A 98 -21.16 -10.64 -29.76
CA MET A 98 -22.05 -11.49 -28.97
C MET A 98 -21.53 -11.84 -27.58
N SER A 99 -20.21 -11.93 -27.37
CA SER A 99 -19.60 -12.44 -26.12
C SER A 99 -19.83 -11.54 -24.90
N HIS A 100 -20.09 -10.25 -25.13
CA HIS A 100 -20.35 -9.27 -24.07
C HIS A 100 -21.71 -8.59 -24.23
N ALA A 101 -22.67 -9.28 -24.87
CA ALA A 101 -23.99 -8.73 -25.11
C ALA A 101 -24.73 -8.45 -23.79
N VAL A 102 -25.38 -7.29 -23.70
CA VAL A 102 -26.25 -6.94 -22.57
C VAL A 102 -27.69 -6.91 -23.06
N PHE A 103 -28.46 -7.94 -22.71
CA PHE A 103 -29.85 -8.04 -23.12
C PHE A 103 -30.73 -7.08 -22.29
N PRO A 104 -31.62 -6.31 -22.95
CA PRO A 104 -32.64 -5.54 -22.24
C PRO A 104 -33.68 -6.51 -21.68
N VAL A 105 -33.60 -6.81 -20.38
CA VAL A 105 -34.40 -7.88 -19.75
C VAL A 105 -35.92 -7.70 -19.85
N GLY A 106 -36.40 -6.48 -20.14
CA GLY A 106 -37.81 -6.17 -20.38
C GLY A 106 -38.32 -6.52 -21.77
N SER A 107 -37.45 -6.96 -22.69
CA SER A 107 -37.76 -7.25 -24.08
C SER A 107 -37.34 -8.68 -24.44
N TRP A 108 -38.19 -9.38 -25.17
CA TRP A 108 -37.86 -10.70 -25.70
C TRP A 108 -37.22 -10.57 -27.10
N PRO A 109 -36.27 -11.46 -27.48
CA PRO A 109 -35.71 -12.58 -26.70
C PRO A 109 -34.57 -12.17 -25.75
N LEU A 110 -34.38 -12.97 -24.70
CA LEU A 110 -33.23 -12.92 -23.79
C LEU A 110 -32.11 -13.89 -24.24
N PHE A 111 -32.03 -14.12 -25.54
CA PHE A 111 -31.00 -14.90 -26.21
C PHE A 111 -30.79 -14.38 -27.63
N ASP A 112 -29.63 -14.66 -28.20
CA ASP A 112 -29.29 -14.45 -29.60
C ASP A 112 -28.58 -15.70 -30.14
N LEU A 113 -29.16 -16.30 -31.18
CA LEU A 113 -28.71 -17.55 -31.78
C LEU A 113 -28.47 -17.33 -33.27
N ARG A 114 -27.23 -17.53 -33.71
CA ARG A 114 -26.79 -17.32 -35.09
C ARG A 114 -26.08 -18.57 -35.62
N ILE A 115 -26.19 -18.82 -36.93
CA ILE A 115 -25.47 -19.88 -37.62
C ILE A 115 -24.57 -19.26 -38.71
N THR A 116 -23.34 -19.72 -38.79
CA THR A 116 -22.38 -19.33 -39.82
C THR A 116 -21.92 -20.56 -40.59
N GLU A 117 -22.27 -20.66 -41.87
CA GLU A 117 -21.81 -21.71 -42.78
C GLU A 117 -20.38 -21.39 -43.27
N LEU A 118 -19.43 -22.28 -42.96
CA LEU A 118 -18.00 -22.20 -43.31
C LEU A 118 -17.67 -23.12 -44.49
N ALA A 119 -16.40 -23.14 -44.90
CA ALA A 119 -15.92 -24.08 -45.92
C ALA A 119 -16.12 -25.55 -45.49
N ASP A 120 -16.04 -26.47 -46.47
CA ASP A 120 -16.05 -27.93 -46.26
C ASP A 120 -17.27 -28.50 -45.51
N GLY A 121 -18.41 -27.80 -45.52
CA GLY A 121 -19.65 -28.27 -44.88
C GLY A 121 -19.69 -28.05 -43.37
N VAL A 122 -18.70 -27.37 -42.80
CA VAL A 122 -18.65 -27.02 -41.38
C VAL A 122 -19.59 -25.84 -41.13
N SER A 123 -20.35 -25.87 -40.05
CA SER A 123 -21.12 -24.73 -39.56
C SER A 123 -20.72 -24.37 -38.14
N ARG A 124 -20.68 -23.07 -37.85
CA ARG A 124 -20.53 -22.56 -36.50
C ARG A 124 -21.87 -22.07 -35.94
N ILE A 125 -22.22 -22.59 -34.77
CA ILE A 125 -23.38 -22.19 -33.98
C ILE A 125 -22.89 -21.19 -32.93
N HIS A 126 -23.50 -20.01 -32.89
CA HIS A 126 -23.22 -18.98 -31.88
C HIS A 126 -24.47 -18.79 -31.02
N LEU A 127 -24.37 -19.00 -29.71
CA LEU A 127 -25.46 -18.78 -28.77
C LEU A 127 -25.02 -17.82 -27.67
N GLY A 128 -25.63 -16.64 -27.63
CA GLY A 128 -25.62 -15.76 -26.48
C GLY A 128 -26.93 -15.91 -25.71
N ILE A 129 -26.90 -16.05 -24.39
CA ILE A 129 -28.11 -16.15 -23.57
C ILE A 129 -27.94 -15.41 -22.25
N ASP A 130 -28.99 -14.71 -21.83
CA ASP A 130 -29.02 -14.03 -20.55
C ASP A 130 -29.43 -15.01 -19.45
N LEU A 131 -28.57 -15.19 -18.45
CA LEU A 131 -28.76 -16.15 -17.36
C LEU A 131 -29.80 -15.69 -16.33
N GLN A 132 -30.50 -14.56 -16.56
CA GLN A 132 -31.73 -14.25 -15.84
C GLN A 132 -32.81 -15.32 -16.04
N VAL A 133 -32.79 -16.06 -17.17
CA VAL A 133 -33.80 -17.06 -17.49
C VAL A 133 -33.39 -18.51 -17.18
N LEU A 134 -32.11 -18.78 -16.96
CA LEU A 134 -31.60 -20.10 -16.58
C LEU A 134 -30.27 -20.00 -15.84
N ASP A 135 -29.99 -20.98 -14.98
CA ASP A 135 -28.65 -21.19 -14.43
C ASP A 135 -27.78 -22.10 -15.31
N ALA A 136 -26.49 -22.21 -14.97
CA ALA A 136 -25.54 -23.05 -15.70
C ALA A 136 -25.98 -24.53 -15.71
N SER A 137 -26.40 -25.09 -14.56
CA SER A 137 -26.89 -26.48 -14.52
C SER A 137 -28.09 -26.72 -15.44
N SER A 138 -29.04 -25.78 -15.51
CA SER A 138 -30.19 -25.84 -16.42
C SER A 138 -29.77 -25.78 -17.88
N ALA A 139 -28.71 -25.04 -18.23
CA ALA A 139 -28.16 -25.03 -19.58
C ALA A 139 -27.66 -26.43 -19.96
N PHE A 140 -26.78 -27.00 -19.12
CA PHE A 140 -26.09 -28.27 -19.39
C PHE A 140 -26.93 -29.53 -19.16
N GLN A 141 -27.93 -29.50 -18.26
CA GLN A 141 -28.76 -30.68 -17.94
C GLN A 141 -30.13 -30.68 -18.63
N VAL A 142 -30.65 -29.51 -19.00
CA VAL A 142 -31.99 -29.36 -19.57
C VAL A 142 -31.94 -28.82 -21.00
N LEU A 143 -31.45 -27.60 -21.18
CA LEU A 143 -31.54 -26.90 -22.48
C LEU A 143 -30.76 -27.62 -23.58
N PHE A 144 -29.47 -27.88 -23.40
CA PHE A 144 -28.63 -28.48 -24.43
C PHE A 144 -28.99 -29.94 -24.70
N PRO A 145 -29.22 -30.81 -23.69
CA PRO A 145 -29.68 -32.17 -23.95
C PRO A 145 -31.03 -32.23 -24.69
N ASP A 146 -31.99 -31.39 -24.32
CA ASP A 146 -33.28 -31.34 -25.02
C ASP A 146 -33.11 -30.80 -26.45
N LEU A 147 -32.18 -29.87 -26.69
CA LEU A 147 -31.85 -29.38 -28.04
C LEU A 147 -31.24 -30.49 -28.92
N VAL A 148 -30.29 -31.25 -28.39
CA VAL A 148 -29.69 -32.41 -29.08
C VAL A 148 -30.78 -33.42 -29.43
N ASP A 149 -31.58 -33.85 -28.46
CA ASP A 149 -32.62 -34.86 -28.68
C ASP A 149 -33.63 -34.42 -29.75
N LEU A 150 -34.04 -33.14 -29.74
CA LEU A 150 -34.97 -32.59 -30.73
C LEU A 150 -34.36 -32.41 -32.12
N TYR A 151 -33.06 -32.10 -32.19
CA TYR A 151 -32.34 -31.95 -33.44
C TYR A 151 -32.09 -33.30 -34.13
N GLU A 152 -31.57 -34.27 -33.38
CA GLU A 152 -31.28 -35.63 -33.87
C GLU A 152 -32.56 -36.42 -34.15
N HIS A 153 -33.60 -36.17 -33.37
CA HIS A 153 -34.89 -36.86 -33.48
C HIS A 153 -36.04 -35.84 -33.57
N PRO A 154 -36.32 -35.26 -34.76
CA PRO A 154 -37.34 -34.23 -34.93
C PRO A 154 -38.77 -34.62 -34.49
N GLN A 155 -39.05 -35.91 -34.34
CA GLN A 155 -40.33 -36.44 -33.86
C GLN A 155 -40.33 -36.83 -32.37
N ALA A 156 -39.20 -36.68 -31.66
CA ALA A 156 -39.10 -36.99 -30.24
C ALA A 156 -40.10 -36.15 -29.43
N ARG A 157 -40.71 -36.80 -28.43
CA ARG A 157 -41.59 -36.13 -27.45
C ARG A 157 -40.87 -36.08 -26.12
N LEU A 158 -40.56 -34.86 -25.68
CA LEU A 158 -39.94 -34.63 -24.38
C LEU A 158 -40.99 -34.80 -23.27
N PRO A 159 -40.69 -35.49 -22.14
CA PRO A 159 -41.64 -35.68 -21.04
C PRO A 159 -42.15 -34.36 -20.47
N ASP A 160 -43.45 -34.21 -20.25
CA ASP A 160 -44.02 -33.01 -19.62
C ASP A 160 -43.58 -32.93 -18.13
N PRO A 161 -42.93 -31.83 -17.68
CA PRO A 161 -42.56 -31.67 -16.28
C PRO A 161 -43.77 -31.51 -15.34
N GLY A 162 -44.94 -31.12 -15.83
CA GLY A 162 -46.16 -30.92 -15.03
C GLY A 162 -46.15 -29.66 -14.15
N LEU A 163 -45.10 -28.85 -14.23
CA LEU A 163 -44.94 -27.55 -13.58
C LEU A 163 -43.93 -26.69 -14.35
N GLY A 164 -43.97 -25.37 -14.14
CA GLY A 164 -42.99 -24.42 -14.66
C GLY A 164 -42.12 -23.82 -13.56
N PHE A 165 -41.11 -23.03 -13.96
CA PHE A 165 -40.26 -22.30 -13.01
C PHE A 165 -41.06 -21.28 -12.19
N ARG A 166 -42.14 -20.73 -12.76
CA ARG A 166 -43.09 -19.88 -12.06
C ARG A 166 -43.61 -20.54 -10.78
N ASP A 167 -43.98 -21.82 -10.84
CA ASP A 167 -44.55 -22.54 -9.71
C ASP A 167 -43.51 -22.70 -8.59
N TYR A 168 -42.27 -23.03 -8.97
CA TYR A 168 -41.13 -23.04 -8.04
C TYR A 168 -40.87 -21.67 -7.41
N ALA A 169 -40.84 -20.59 -8.19
CA ALA A 169 -40.60 -19.25 -7.69
C ALA A 169 -41.71 -18.77 -6.74
N ILE A 170 -42.96 -19.16 -6.99
CA ILE A 170 -44.09 -18.89 -6.09
C ILE A 170 -43.92 -19.69 -4.80
N TRP A 171 -43.67 -21.00 -4.88
CA TRP A 171 -43.44 -21.86 -3.73
C TRP A 171 -42.27 -21.36 -2.85
N ARG A 172 -41.15 -21.00 -3.48
CA ARG A 172 -39.97 -20.47 -2.79
C ARG A 172 -40.27 -19.18 -2.02
N ARG A 173 -41.14 -18.32 -2.55
CA ARG A 173 -41.50 -17.07 -1.90
C ARG A 173 -42.57 -17.24 -0.79
N GLN A 174 -43.54 -18.12 -1.02
CA GLN A 174 -44.73 -18.22 -0.17
C GLN A 174 -44.62 -19.33 0.89
N GLU A 175 -43.97 -20.44 0.57
CA GLU A 175 -44.00 -21.65 1.42
C GLU A 175 -42.64 -21.90 2.09
N LEU A 176 -41.52 -21.75 1.36
CA LEU A 176 -40.18 -22.04 1.89
C LEU A 176 -39.87 -21.33 3.23
N PRO A 177 -40.16 -20.02 3.42
CA PRO A 177 -39.86 -19.32 4.68
C PRO A 177 -40.57 -19.90 5.90
N HIS A 178 -41.67 -20.64 5.71
CA HIS A 178 -42.46 -21.27 6.77
C HIS A 178 -42.04 -22.70 7.08
N THR A 179 -41.08 -23.26 6.33
CA THR A 179 -40.57 -24.62 6.57
C THR A 179 -39.58 -24.66 7.74
N GLU A 180 -39.53 -25.78 8.45
CA GLU A 180 -38.51 -26.02 9.48
C GLU A 180 -37.08 -26.00 8.90
N ALA A 181 -36.91 -26.45 7.65
CA ALA A 181 -35.63 -26.41 6.96
C ALA A 181 -35.10 -24.98 6.80
N TYR A 182 -35.94 -24.04 6.36
CA TYR A 182 -35.58 -22.63 6.25
C TYR A 182 -35.26 -22.01 7.61
N GLN A 183 -36.06 -22.28 8.65
CA GLN A 183 -35.81 -21.70 9.98
C GLN A 183 -34.49 -22.21 10.58
N ARG A 184 -34.16 -23.49 10.40
CA ARG A 184 -32.85 -24.05 10.80
C ARG A 184 -31.71 -23.42 10.01
N ALA A 185 -31.84 -23.33 8.69
CA ALA A 185 -30.85 -22.67 7.83
C ALA A 185 -30.61 -21.21 8.23
N ARG A 186 -31.68 -20.45 8.46
CA ARG A 186 -31.60 -19.06 8.90
C ARG A 186 -30.88 -18.93 10.25
N ALA A 187 -31.21 -19.77 11.23
CA ALA A 187 -30.55 -19.76 12.53
C ALA A 187 -29.04 -20.08 12.42
N TYR A 188 -28.69 -21.09 11.62
CA TYR A 188 -27.31 -21.46 11.33
C TYR A 188 -26.51 -20.29 10.74
N TRP A 189 -27.01 -19.66 9.69
CA TRP A 189 -26.31 -18.56 9.03
C TRP A 189 -26.21 -17.32 9.91
N LEU A 190 -27.25 -16.97 10.66
CA LEU A 190 -27.21 -15.81 11.56
C LEU A 190 -26.17 -15.96 12.69
N ASP A 191 -25.90 -17.18 13.16
CA ASP A 191 -24.81 -17.46 14.12
C ASP A 191 -23.42 -17.34 13.47
N ARG A 192 -23.32 -17.67 12.18
CA ARG A 192 -22.07 -17.59 11.41
C ARG A 192 -21.75 -16.21 10.84
N VAL A 193 -22.74 -15.37 10.54
CA VAL A 193 -22.54 -14.03 9.94
C VAL A 193 -21.46 -13.20 10.65
N PRO A 194 -21.38 -13.15 11.99
CA PRO A 194 -20.32 -12.40 12.69
C PRO A 194 -18.91 -13.00 12.56
N GLN A 195 -18.81 -14.26 12.11
CA GLN A 195 -17.58 -15.05 12.02
C GLN A 195 -17.12 -15.27 10.57
N LEU A 196 -17.89 -14.81 9.59
CA LEU A 196 -17.55 -14.92 8.17
C LEU A 196 -16.40 -13.97 7.84
N PRO A 197 -15.26 -14.47 7.33
CA PRO A 197 -14.21 -13.63 6.79
C PRO A 197 -14.72 -12.82 5.57
N PRO A 198 -14.05 -11.71 5.23
CA PRO A 198 -14.36 -10.96 4.02
C PRO A 198 -14.04 -11.77 2.75
N ALA A 199 -14.35 -11.19 1.59
CA ALA A 199 -13.80 -11.66 0.32
C ALA A 199 -12.26 -11.58 0.32
N PRO A 200 -11.55 -12.39 -0.49
CA PRO A 200 -10.09 -12.34 -0.56
C PRO A 200 -9.62 -10.98 -1.08
N GLY A 201 -8.66 -10.37 -0.37
CA GLY A 201 -8.05 -9.09 -0.75
C GLY A 201 -6.96 -9.28 -1.79
N LEU A 202 -7.36 -9.57 -3.03
CA LEU A 202 -6.45 -9.75 -4.17
C LEU A 202 -5.91 -8.40 -4.68
N PRO A 203 -4.68 -8.33 -5.23
CA PRO A 203 -4.14 -7.09 -5.80
C PRO A 203 -5.01 -6.56 -6.94
N ALA A 204 -5.71 -5.46 -6.68
CA ALA A 204 -6.61 -4.82 -7.63
C ALA A 204 -5.85 -4.06 -8.72
N GLY A 205 -6.43 -4.04 -9.92
CA GLY A 205 -5.95 -3.23 -11.04
C GLY A 205 -6.49 -1.80 -10.99
N THR A 206 -6.16 -1.02 -12.02
CA THR A 206 -6.72 0.32 -12.20
C THR A 206 -7.99 0.23 -13.03
N SER A 207 -9.13 0.58 -12.43
CA SER A 207 -10.42 0.63 -13.13
C SER A 207 -10.30 1.56 -14.34
N GLN A 208 -10.46 1.02 -15.55
CA GLN A 208 -10.46 1.84 -16.76
C GLN A 208 -11.84 2.47 -17.00
N PRO A 209 -11.91 3.74 -17.42
CA PRO A 209 -13.15 4.34 -17.86
C PRO A 209 -13.61 3.69 -19.18
N GLY A 210 -14.70 2.92 -19.15
CA GLY A 210 -15.22 2.23 -20.34
C GLY A 210 -16.25 1.14 -20.01
N PRO A 211 -16.80 0.46 -21.05
CA PRO A 211 -17.66 -0.70 -20.84
C PRO A 211 -16.84 -1.83 -20.21
N VAL A 212 -17.42 -2.48 -19.19
CA VAL A 212 -16.81 -3.65 -18.53
C VAL A 212 -16.66 -4.77 -19.56
N ARG A 213 -15.46 -5.32 -19.66
CA ARG A 213 -15.14 -6.46 -20.52
C ARG A 213 -14.67 -7.62 -19.67
N PHE A 214 -14.89 -8.82 -20.20
CA PHE A 214 -14.44 -10.06 -19.61
C PHE A 214 -13.43 -10.72 -20.53
N ASP A 215 -12.41 -11.32 -19.93
CA ASP A 215 -11.45 -12.18 -20.60
C ASP A 215 -11.45 -13.56 -19.92
N ARG A 216 -10.86 -14.55 -20.60
CA ARG A 216 -10.87 -15.95 -20.20
C ARG A 216 -9.46 -16.53 -20.15
N ARG A 217 -9.21 -17.36 -19.15
CA ARG A 217 -8.13 -18.36 -19.15
C ARG A 217 -8.74 -19.76 -19.06
N GLU A 218 -8.23 -20.69 -19.84
CA GLU A 218 -8.67 -22.09 -19.82
C GLU A 218 -7.46 -23.02 -19.79
N ARG A 219 -7.57 -24.06 -18.97
CA ARG A 219 -6.63 -25.18 -18.93
C ARG A 219 -7.41 -26.48 -19.02
N ARG A 220 -6.88 -27.40 -19.84
CA ARG A 220 -7.38 -28.76 -20.00
C ARG A 220 -6.45 -29.68 -19.23
N LEU A 221 -7.00 -30.43 -18.28
CA LEU A 221 -6.25 -31.47 -17.60
C LEU A 221 -6.47 -32.79 -18.34
N PRO A 222 -5.40 -33.52 -18.71
CA PRO A 222 -5.54 -34.81 -19.36
C PRO A 222 -6.41 -35.77 -18.55
N GLN A 223 -7.11 -36.66 -19.25
CA GLN A 223 -7.97 -37.69 -18.63
C GLN A 223 -7.24 -38.47 -17.52
N GLN A 224 -5.95 -38.79 -17.72
CA GLN A 224 -5.14 -39.49 -16.71
C GLN A 224 -5.01 -38.70 -15.40
N HIS A 225 -4.74 -37.38 -15.47
CA HIS A 225 -4.62 -36.54 -14.28
C HIS A 225 -5.99 -36.37 -13.61
N THR A 226 -7.04 -36.19 -14.43
CA THR A 226 -8.42 -36.06 -13.93
C THR A 226 -8.86 -37.30 -13.16
N ALA A 227 -8.69 -38.49 -13.75
CA ALA A 227 -9.00 -39.77 -13.09
C ALA A 227 -8.19 -39.95 -11.81
N ARG A 228 -6.90 -39.61 -11.84
CA ARG A 228 -6.02 -39.72 -10.70
C ARG A 228 -6.44 -38.83 -9.53
N LEU A 229 -6.75 -37.56 -9.80
CA LEU A 229 -7.23 -36.62 -8.78
C LEU A 229 -8.57 -37.07 -8.19
N ALA A 230 -9.48 -37.60 -9.03
CA ALA A 230 -10.76 -38.13 -8.58
C ALA A 230 -10.59 -39.35 -7.65
N GLU A 231 -9.70 -40.29 -8.00
CA GLU A 231 -9.36 -41.45 -7.16
C GLU A 231 -8.79 -41.01 -5.80
N LEU A 232 -7.81 -40.11 -5.82
CA LEU A 232 -7.16 -39.59 -4.60
C LEU A 232 -8.15 -38.85 -3.70
N ALA A 233 -9.02 -38.02 -4.29
CA ALA A 233 -10.08 -37.35 -3.56
C ALA A 233 -10.98 -38.38 -2.85
N ALA A 234 -11.45 -39.40 -3.57
CA ALA A 234 -12.33 -40.43 -3.05
C ALA A 234 -11.67 -41.25 -1.92
N GLU A 235 -10.38 -41.62 -2.06
CA GLU A 235 -9.61 -42.31 -1.02
C GLU A 235 -9.58 -41.54 0.32
N HIS A 236 -9.71 -40.22 0.26
CA HIS A 236 -9.65 -39.33 1.41
C HIS A 236 -11.01 -38.77 1.86
N GLY A 237 -12.11 -39.24 1.27
CA GLY A 237 -13.47 -38.80 1.58
C GLY A 237 -13.77 -37.39 1.07
N LEU A 238 -13.18 -36.99 -0.05
CA LEU A 238 -13.40 -35.71 -0.73
C LEU A 238 -14.07 -35.94 -2.08
N THR A 239 -14.78 -34.93 -2.59
CA THR A 239 -15.19 -34.87 -4.00
C THR A 239 -14.11 -34.21 -4.86
N LEU A 240 -14.08 -34.50 -6.15
CA LEU A 240 -13.17 -33.82 -7.09
C LEU A 240 -13.40 -32.30 -7.07
N SER A 241 -14.67 -31.83 -7.06
CA SER A 241 -15.00 -30.41 -6.91
C SER A 241 -14.36 -29.78 -5.68
N THR A 242 -14.42 -30.48 -4.54
CA THR A 242 -13.89 -29.96 -3.29
C THR A 242 -12.37 -29.93 -3.29
N LEU A 243 -11.72 -30.96 -3.84
CA LEU A 243 -10.26 -31.00 -3.99
C LEU A 243 -9.76 -29.82 -4.84
N LEU A 244 -10.39 -29.59 -5.98
CA LEU A 244 -10.07 -28.49 -6.89
C LEU A 244 -10.30 -27.13 -6.23
N THR A 245 -11.42 -26.97 -5.50
CA THR A 245 -11.72 -25.75 -4.74
C THR A 245 -10.71 -25.51 -3.62
N ALA A 246 -10.26 -26.56 -2.92
CA ALA A 246 -9.23 -26.46 -1.90
C ALA A 246 -7.87 -26.05 -2.50
N ALA A 247 -7.49 -26.63 -3.64
CA ALA A 247 -6.28 -26.23 -4.36
C ALA A 247 -6.35 -24.77 -4.85
N PHE A 248 -7.53 -24.32 -5.32
CA PHE A 248 -7.75 -22.91 -5.65
C PHE A 248 -7.60 -22.01 -4.42
N ALA A 249 -8.13 -22.43 -3.27
CA ALA A 249 -8.00 -21.69 -2.02
C ALA A 249 -6.54 -21.57 -1.54
N GLU A 250 -5.69 -22.58 -1.78
CA GLU A 250 -4.24 -22.47 -1.50
C GLU A 250 -3.58 -21.39 -2.37
N VAL A 251 -3.93 -21.31 -3.65
CA VAL A 251 -3.41 -20.26 -4.55
C VAL A 251 -3.88 -18.89 -4.11
N VAL A 252 -5.18 -18.71 -3.83
CA VAL A 252 -5.72 -17.42 -3.40
C VAL A 252 -5.06 -16.93 -2.10
N ARG A 253 -4.70 -17.84 -1.19
CA ARG A 253 -4.04 -17.49 0.08
C ARG A 253 -2.71 -16.77 -0.11
N ASP A 254 -1.92 -17.17 -1.09
CA ASP A 254 -0.61 -16.58 -1.37
C ASP A 254 -0.73 -15.16 -1.96
N TRP A 255 -1.88 -14.84 -2.59
CA TRP A 255 -2.15 -13.53 -3.19
C TRP A 255 -3.09 -12.63 -2.37
N SER A 256 -3.85 -13.20 -1.43
CA SER A 256 -4.78 -12.47 -0.56
C SER A 256 -4.02 -11.78 0.57
N ASP A 257 -4.44 -10.56 0.91
CA ASP A 257 -3.96 -9.84 2.12
C ASP A 257 -4.35 -10.52 3.44
N THR A 258 -5.30 -11.45 3.38
CA THR A 258 -5.84 -12.19 4.52
C THR A 258 -5.77 -13.70 4.26
N PRO A 259 -5.35 -14.51 5.25
CA PRO A 259 -5.18 -15.95 5.07
C PRO A 259 -6.51 -16.74 5.09
N ASP A 260 -7.53 -16.18 5.73
CA ASP A 260 -8.90 -16.69 5.82
C ASP A 260 -9.83 -15.77 5.01
N PHE A 261 -10.61 -16.34 4.09
CA PHE A 261 -11.50 -15.57 3.21
C PHE A 261 -12.74 -16.38 2.85
N THR A 262 -13.74 -15.70 2.28
CA THR A 262 -15.00 -16.31 1.83
C THR A 262 -15.05 -16.36 0.30
N ILE A 263 -15.38 -17.54 -0.24
CA ILE A 263 -15.64 -17.79 -1.66
C ILE A 263 -17.16 -17.90 -1.85
N ASN A 264 -17.67 -17.31 -2.92
CA ASN A 264 -19.05 -17.57 -3.35
C ASN A 264 -19.10 -18.87 -4.16
N TYR A 265 -19.74 -19.90 -3.62
CA TYR A 265 -19.84 -21.22 -4.21
C TYR A 265 -21.31 -21.48 -4.63
N PRO A 266 -21.72 -21.18 -5.88
CA PRO A 266 -23.06 -21.45 -6.34
C PRO A 266 -23.35 -22.95 -6.40
N VAL A 267 -24.46 -23.37 -5.79
CA VAL A 267 -25.04 -24.71 -5.93
C VAL A 267 -26.39 -24.62 -6.64
N PHE A 268 -26.69 -25.57 -7.52
CA PHE A 268 -27.90 -25.57 -8.35
C PHE A 268 -28.96 -26.48 -7.73
N HIS A 269 -29.51 -26.05 -6.60
CA HIS A 269 -30.39 -26.88 -5.78
C HIS A 269 -31.81 -26.96 -6.33
N ARG A 270 -32.22 -28.16 -6.75
CA ARG A 270 -33.60 -28.47 -7.17
C ARG A 270 -34.32 -29.24 -6.05
N PRO A 271 -35.13 -28.57 -5.21
CA PRO A 271 -35.75 -29.23 -4.07
C PRO A 271 -36.78 -30.26 -4.54
N SER A 272 -36.94 -31.37 -3.79
CA SER A 272 -37.89 -32.45 -4.10
C SER A 272 -39.36 -32.09 -3.82
N VAL A 273 -39.79 -30.91 -4.28
CA VAL A 273 -41.16 -30.40 -4.14
C VAL A 273 -42.12 -30.97 -5.19
N HIS A 274 -41.57 -31.44 -6.33
CA HIS A 274 -42.34 -32.06 -7.41
C HIS A 274 -41.47 -33.04 -8.21
N PRO A 275 -41.97 -34.22 -8.63
CA PRO A 275 -41.18 -35.20 -9.39
C PRO A 275 -40.60 -34.68 -10.71
N GLY A 276 -41.25 -33.70 -11.33
CA GLY A 276 -40.83 -33.10 -12.60
C GLY A 276 -39.81 -31.95 -12.49
N ILE A 277 -39.43 -31.52 -11.28
CA ILE A 277 -38.58 -30.33 -11.07
C ILE A 277 -37.21 -30.43 -11.77
N GLY A 278 -36.67 -31.64 -11.90
CA GLY A 278 -35.41 -31.92 -12.61
C GLY A 278 -35.44 -31.60 -14.11
N ARG A 279 -36.62 -31.38 -14.69
CA ARG A 279 -36.83 -31.10 -16.12
C ARG A 279 -37.23 -29.64 -16.40
N VAL A 280 -37.36 -28.83 -15.35
CA VAL A 280 -37.78 -27.43 -15.45
C VAL A 280 -36.58 -26.56 -15.81
N LEU A 281 -36.70 -25.74 -16.85
CA LEU A 281 -35.70 -24.72 -17.17
C LEU A 281 -35.90 -23.48 -16.27
N GLY A 282 -34.85 -23.00 -15.61
CA GLY A 282 -34.91 -21.80 -14.78
C GLY A 282 -33.64 -21.56 -13.95
N ASP A 283 -33.65 -20.53 -13.11
CA ASP A 283 -32.54 -20.22 -12.19
C ASP A 283 -32.79 -20.82 -10.80
N PHE A 284 -32.17 -21.98 -10.56
CA PHE A 284 -32.13 -22.69 -9.28
C PHE A 284 -30.85 -22.41 -8.50
N THR A 285 -30.04 -21.41 -8.89
CA THR A 285 -28.80 -21.07 -8.20
C THR A 285 -29.08 -20.62 -6.77
N ASN A 286 -28.31 -21.21 -5.88
CA ASN A 286 -28.21 -20.84 -4.49
C ASN A 286 -26.75 -20.54 -4.16
N ALA A 287 -26.45 -19.32 -3.76
CA ALA A 287 -25.09 -18.94 -3.35
C ALA A 287 -24.78 -19.55 -1.98
N VAL A 288 -23.67 -20.28 -1.86
CA VAL A 288 -23.10 -20.71 -0.58
C VAL A 288 -21.88 -19.85 -0.28
N LEU A 289 -21.86 -19.20 0.88
CA LEU A 289 -20.71 -18.40 1.32
C LEU A 289 -19.70 -19.31 2.02
N LEU A 290 -18.88 -19.99 1.20
CA LEU A 290 -17.93 -21.00 1.66
C LEU A 290 -16.70 -20.34 2.27
N THR A 291 -16.45 -20.60 3.55
CA THR A 291 -15.25 -20.12 4.23
C THR A 291 -14.04 -21.02 3.95
N ALA A 292 -12.99 -20.45 3.36
CA ALA A 292 -11.68 -21.08 3.25
C ALA A 292 -10.81 -20.64 4.42
N ARG A 293 -10.55 -21.55 5.37
CA ARG A 293 -9.70 -21.27 6.53
C ARG A 293 -8.28 -21.78 6.32
N SER A 294 -7.34 -21.09 6.96
CA SER A 294 -5.92 -21.44 6.98
C SER A 294 -5.54 -22.48 8.02
N THR A 295 -6.45 -22.78 8.95
CA THR A 295 -6.28 -23.76 10.02
C THR A 295 -6.17 -25.19 9.47
N GLY A 296 -5.09 -25.88 9.81
CA GLY A 296 -4.82 -27.28 9.44
C GLY A 296 -3.36 -27.47 9.05
N ASP A 297 -2.71 -28.48 9.63
CA ASP A 297 -1.26 -28.71 9.53
C ASP A 297 -0.83 -29.15 8.12
N THR A 298 -1.76 -29.67 7.31
CA THR A 298 -1.50 -30.18 5.96
C THR A 298 -2.55 -29.70 4.95
N PHE A 299 -2.21 -29.73 3.66
CA PHE A 299 -3.18 -29.50 2.58
C PHE A 299 -4.41 -30.40 2.71
N LEU A 300 -4.22 -31.69 2.99
CA LEU A 300 -5.31 -32.65 3.14
C LEU A 300 -6.25 -32.27 4.29
N ASP A 301 -5.73 -31.81 5.43
CA ASP A 301 -6.56 -31.39 6.56
C ASP A 301 -7.43 -30.19 6.20
N ARG A 302 -6.85 -29.23 5.46
CA ARG A 302 -7.57 -28.05 4.99
C ARG A 302 -8.61 -28.38 3.93
N ALA A 303 -8.30 -29.29 3.01
CA ALA A 303 -9.25 -29.78 2.01
C ALA A 303 -10.43 -30.51 2.68
N ARG A 304 -10.19 -31.31 3.73
CA ARG A 304 -11.24 -31.95 4.53
C ARG A 304 -12.08 -30.94 5.32
N ALA A 305 -11.46 -29.95 5.93
CA ALA A 305 -12.18 -28.91 6.65
C ALA A 305 -13.08 -28.10 5.71
N LEU A 306 -12.58 -27.75 4.53
CA LEU A 306 -13.35 -27.06 3.49
C LEU A 306 -14.50 -27.96 2.99
N HIS A 307 -14.27 -29.26 2.82
CA HIS A 307 -15.32 -30.22 2.46
C HIS A 307 -16.44 -30.29 3.49
N GLN A 308 -16.09 -30.50 4.76
CA GLN A 308 -17.06 -30.56 5.85
C GLN A 308 -17.86 -29.25 5.95
N GLN A 309 -17.19 -28.11 5.77
CA GLN A 309 -17.86 -26.82 5.78
C GLN A 309 -18.83 -26.66 4.60
N LEU A 310 -18.43 -27.09 3.39
CA LEU A 310 -19.29 -27.06 2.21
C LEU A 310 -20.52 -27.96 2.37
N GLU A 311 -20.37 -29.16 2.93
CA GLU A 311 -21.48 -30.06 3.23
C GLU A 311 -22.47 -29.40 4.20
N LEU A 312 -21.98 -28.92 5.34
CA LEU A 312 -22.80 -28.23 6.34
C LEU A 312 -23.52 -27.01 5.76
N ASP A 313 -22.83 -26.22 4.94
CA ASP A 313 -23.39 -25.00 4.36
C ASP A 313 -24.47 -25.31 3.33
N THR A 314 -24.27 -26.38 2.56
CA THR A 314 -25.23 -26.87 1.58
C THR A 314 -26.47 -27.47 2.24
N GLU A 315 -26.32 -28.20 3.35
CA GLU A 315 -27.45 -28.68 4.16
C GLU A 315 -28.34 -27.53 4.68
N HIS A 316 -27.73 -26.38 4.92
CA HIS A 316 -28.39 -25.15 5.33
C HIS A 316 -28.65 -24.18 4.16
N GLY A 317 -28.70 -24.70 2.93
CA GLY A 317 -28.93 -23.91 1.71
C GLY A 317 -30.36 -23.38 1.56
N ALA A 318 -31.31 -23.73 2.44
CA ALA A 318 -32.67 -23.18 2.38
C ALA A 318 -32.70 -21.65 2.61
N PHE A 319 -31.72 -21.10 3.32
CA PHE A 319 -31.50 -19.66 3.48
C PHE A 319 -30.37 -19.24 2.54
N ASN A 320 -30.67 -18.45 1.52
CA ASN A 320 -29.79 -18.22 0.39
C ASN A 320 -28.62 -17.29 0.76
N GLY A 321 -27.43 -17.50 0.18
CA GLY A 321 -26.26 -16.64 0.42
C GLY A 321 -26.49 -15.15 0.17
N ILE A 322 -27.39 -14.77 -0.74
CA ILE A 322 -27.82 -13.37 -0.94
C ILE A 322 -28.55 -12.83 0.30
N GLU A 323 -29.36 -13.65 0.98
CA GLU A 323 -29.97 -13.27 2.26
C GLU A 323 -28.90 -13.14 3.36
N VAL A 324 -27.90 -14.04 3.36
CA VAL A 324 -26.75 -13.96 4.28
C VAL A 324 -25.95 -12.67 4.06
N LEU A 325 -25.66 -12.29 2.82
CA LEU A 325 -24.96 -11.04 2.50
C LEU A 325 -25.74 -9.81 2.97
N ARG A 326 -27.08 -9.80 2.81
CA ARG A 326 -27.92 -8.72 3.35
C ARG A 326 -27.81 -8.59 4.87
N GLU A 327 -27.78 -9.71 5.59
CA GLU A 327 -27.57 -9.72 7.03
C GLU A 327 -26.15 -9.28 7.41
N LEU A 328 -25.14 -9.68 6.63
CA LEU A 328 -23.75 -9.26 6.80
C LEU A 328 -23.60 -7.73 6.69
N THR A 329 -24.22 -7.11 5.67
CA THR A 329 -24.29 -5.65 5.53
C THR A 329 -24.98 -4.98 6.71
N ARG A 330 -26.10 -5.56 7.19
CA ARG A 330 -26.85 -5.02 8.33
C ARG A 330 -26.03 -5.03 9.63
N VAL A 331 -25.22 -6.07 9.84
CA VAL A 331 -24.39 -6.23 11.06
C VAL A 331 -23.16 -5.31 11.05
N HIS A 332 -22.51 -5.12 9.90
CA HIS A 332 -21.25 -4.37 9.79
C HIS A 332 -21.44 -2.88 9.44
N GLY A 333 -22.65 -2.46 9.06
CA GLY A 333 -22.96 -1.08 8.70
C GLY A 333 -22.73 -0.77 7.22
N ALA A 334 -23.23 0.37 6.76
CA ALA A 334 -23.27 0.74 5.34
C ALA A 334 -21.89 1.03 4.69
N GLY A 335 -20.80 1.02 5.47
CA GLY A 335 -19.44 1.30 4.99
C GLY A 335 -18.64 0.07 4.55
N MET A 336 -19.14 -1.16 4.75
CA MET A 336 -18.45 -2.38 4.33
C MET A 336 -19.09 -2.92 3.04
N GLN A 337 -18.31 -3.03 1.95
CA GLN A 337 -18.74 -3.76 0.75
C GLN A 337 -18.86 -5.25 1.12
N ALA A 338 -20.08 -5.69 1.45
CA ALA A 338 -20.40 -7.10 1.67
C ALA A 338 -20.54 -7.86 0.34
N ALA A 339 -19.62 -7.63 -0.59
CA ALA A 339 -19.59 -8.33 -1.88
C ALA A 339 -18.67 -9.55 -1.78
N MET A 340 -19.02 -10.63 -2.48
CA MET A 340 -18.20 -11.84 -2.61
C MET A 340 -17.90 -12.07 -4.10
N PRO A 341 -16.97 -11.30 -4.68
CA PRO A 341 -16.77 -11.21 -6.12
C PRO A 341 -15.92 -12.35 -6.72
N VAL A 342 -15.37 -13.22 -5.87
CA VAL A 342 -14.65 -14.44 -6.30
C VAL A 342 -15.60 -15.62 -6.16
N VAL A 343 -15.90 -16.24 -7.31
CA VAL A 343 -16.86 -17.32 -7.46
C VAL A 343 -16.16 -18.60 -7.88
N VAL A 344 -16.58 -19.75 -7.32
CA VAL A 344 -16.18 -21.07 -7.80
C VAL A 344 -17.43 -21.86 -8.20
N THR A 345 -17.64 -22.01 -9.50
CA THR A 345 -18.78 -22.70 -10.09
C THR A 345 -18.39 -24.11 -10.52
N SER A 346 -18.76 -25.13 -9.73
CA SER A 346 -18.54 -26.54 -10.12
C SER A 346 -19.78 -27.15 -10.79
N LEU A 347 -19.59 -27.68 -12.00
CA LEU A 347 -20.56 -28.50 -12.72
C LEU A 347 -20.24 -30.01 -12.64
N LEU A 348 -19.17 -30.41 -11.95
CA LEU A 348 -18.75 -31.81 -11.84
C LEU A 348 -19.73 -32.66 -11.03
N ASP A 349 -20.44 -32.06 -10.08
CA ASP A 349 -21.43 -32.75 -9.24
C ASP A 349 -22.81 -32.89 -9.93
N TYR A 350 -22.92 -32.45 -11.19
CA TYR A 350 -24.17 -32.27 -11.92
C TYR A 350 -24.18 -33.11 -13.21
N PRO A 351 -24.47 -34.41 -13.16
CA PRO A 351 -24.40 -35.29 -14.34
C PRO A 351 -25.32 -34.83 -15.46
N THR A 352 -24.82 -34.84 -16.70
CA THR A 352 -25.59 -34.48 -17.88
C THR A 352 -26.29 -35.71 -18.48
N ARG A 353 -27.48 -35.52 -19.07
CA ARG A 353 -28.23 -36.61 -19.75
C ARG A 353 -27.65 -36.94 -21.13
N ARG A 354 -27.06 -35.94 -21.77
CA ARG A 354 -26.42 -35.98 -23.09
C ARG A 354 -25.17 -35.10 -23.00
N PRO A 355 -24.05 -35.52 -23.61
CA PRO A 355 -22.89 -34.67 -23.72
C PRO A 355 -23.20 -33.48 -24.64
N VAL A 356 -22.70 -32.29 -24.29
CA VAL A 356 -22.86 -31.10 -25.13
C VAL A 356 -22.09 -31.22 -26.45
N SER A 357 -21.05 -32.07 -26.49
CA SER A 357 -20.31 -32.36 -27.73
C SER A 357 -21.18 -32.99 -28.83
N ASP A 358 -22.36 -33.53 -28.51
CA ASP A 358 -23.34 -33.95 -29.52
C ASP A 358 -23.92 -32.75 -30.31
N LEU A 359 -23.89 -31.51 -29.78
CA LEU A 359 -24.23 -30.30 -30.53
C LEU A 359 -23.12 -29.89 -31.52
N GLY A 360 -21.90 -30.34 -31.29
CA GLY A 360 -20.70 -29.93 -32.02
C GLY A 360 -19.50 -29.75 -31.09
N ARG A 361 -18.31 -29.63 -31.68
CA ARG A 361 -17.07 -29.33 -30.97
C ARG A 361 -17.12 -27.91 -30.41
N GLU A 362 -16.98 -27.74 -29.09
CA GLU A 362 -16.92 -26.42 -28.49
C GLU A 362 -15.64 -25.69 -28.94
N VAL A 363 -15.80 -24.50 -29.51
CA VAL A 363 -14.71 -23.64 -30.01
C VAL A 363 -14.35 -22.58 -28.98
N TYR A 364 -15.36 -21.96 -28.37
CA TYR A 364 -15.18 -20.88 -27.43
C TYR A 364 -16.43 -20.78 -26.56
N SER A 365 -16.25 -20.34 -25.32
CA SER A 365 -17.34 -19.83 -24.51
C SER A 365 -16.80 -18.72 -23.62
N ILE A 366 -17.68 -17.91 -23.05
CA ILE A 366 -17.36 -16.98 -21.96
C ILE A 366 -18.63 -16.71 -21.18
N SER A 367 -18.48 -16.46 -19.89
CA SER A 367 -19.55 -15.94 -19.04
C SER A 367 -19.18 -14.57 -18.52
N GLN A 368 -20.21 -13.77 -18.24
CA GLN A 368 -20.11 -12.52 -17.52
C GLN A 368 -21.16 -12.53 -16.42
N THR A 369 -20.77 -12.11 -15.22
CA THR A 369 -21.68 -12.03 -14.07
C THR A 369 -21.48 -10.68 -13.38
N PRO A 370 -22.55 -9.88 -13.20
CA PRO A 370 -22.48 -8.64 -12.44
C PRO A 370 -21.88 -8.88 -11.05
N GLN A 371 -21.06 -7.94 -10.55
CA GLN A 371 -20.45 -7.98 -9.22
C GLN A 371 -19.46 -9.14 -9.00
N VAL A 372 -19.11 -9.89 -10.04
CA VAL A 372 -18.13 -10.98 -9.99
C VAL A 372 -16.90 -10.55 -10.77
N SER A 373 -15.77 -10.45 -10.09
CA SER A 373 -14.48 -10.11 -10.72
C SER A 373 -13.76 -11.34 -11.26
N LEU A 374 -14.00 -12.51 -10.65
CA LEU A 374 -13.41 -13.79 -11.05
C LEU A 374 -14.42 -14.93 -10.83
N ASP A 375 -14.76 -15.65 -11.89
CA ASP A 375 -15.55 -16.88 -11.86
C ASP A 375 -14.69 -18.07 -12.31
N VAL A 376 -14.42 -18.97 -11.37
CA VAL A 376 -13.67 -20.21 -11.60
C VAL A 376 -14.66 -21.34 -11.88
N GLN A 377 -14.72 -21.77 -13.12
CA GLN A 377 -15.60 -22.85 -13.56
C GLN A 377 -14.85 -24.17 -13.67
N LEU A 378 -15.42 -25.20 -13.05
CA LEU A 378 -14.94 -26.58 -13.08
C LEU A 378 -15.97 -27.44 -13.81
N ARG A 379 -15.61 -28.00 -14.96
CA ARG A 379 -16.53 -28.86 -15.73
C ARG A 379 -15.78 -29.94 -16.50
N GLU A 380 -16.45 -31.05 -16.73
CA GLU A 380 -15.95 -32.12 -17.56
C GLU A 380 -16.47 -31.94 -18.99
N LEU A 381 -15.58 -32.06 -19.98
CA LEU A 381 -15.92 -32.04 -21.40
C LEU A 381 -15.07 -33.09 -22.11
N ASP A 382 -15.73 -34.06 -22.75
CA ASP A 382 -15.09 -35.18 -23.45
C ASP A 382 -14.09 -35.97 -22.57
N ASP A 383 -14.53 -36.33 -21.35
CA ASP A 383 -13.74 -37.03 -20.31
C ASP A 383 -12.48 -36.27 -19.81
N GLU A 384 -12.35 -34.98 -20.15
CA GLU A 384 -11.28 -34.11 -19.68
C GLU A 384 -11.83 -33.03 -18.75
N LEU A 385 -11.13 -32.78 -17.64
CA LEU A 385 -11.42 -31.66 -16.77
C LEU A 385 -11.00 -30.34 -17.43
N ARG A 386 -11.95 -29.42 -17.56
CA ARG A 386 -11.75 -28.02 -17.93
C ARG A 386 -11.76 -27.16 -16.68
N VAL A 387 -10.66 -26.45 -16.47
CA VAL A 387 -10.54 -25.37 -15.50
C VAL A 387 -10.58 -24.06 -16.28
N ILE A 388 -11.57 -23.23 -15.98
CA ILE A 388 -11.82 -21.99 -16.72
C ILE A 388 -11.92 -20.84 -15.71
N TRP A 389 -11.21 -19.75 -15.96
CA TRP A 389 -11.32 -18.52 -15.19
C TRP A 389 -11.84 -17.43 -16.13
N ASP A 390 -13.09 -17.03 -15.93
CA ASP A 390 -13.68 -15.85 -16.57
C ASP A 390 -13.54 -14.67 -15.59
N PHE A 391 -13.00 -13.56 -16.05
CA PHE A 391 -12.67 -12.44 -15.17
C PHE A 391 -12.86 -11.10 -15.84
N VAL A 392 -13.08 -10.06 -15.03
CA VAL A 392 -13.19 -8.69 -15.53
C VAL A 392 -11.80 -8.18 -15.93
N ASP A 393 -11.67 -7.73 -17.18
CA ASP A 393 -10.43 -7.16 -17.69
C ASP A 393 -10.06 -5.88 -16.92
N GLY A 394 -8.80 -5.78 -16.50
CA GLY A 394 -8.29 -4.68 -15.67
C GLY A 394 -8.72 -4.71 -14.19
N ALA A 395 -9.51 -5.68 -13.73
CA ALA A 395 -9.90 -5.77 -12.31
C ALA A 395 -8.74 -6.15 -11.38
N PHE A 396 -7.74 -6.86 -11.90
CA PHE A 396 -6.55 -7.29 -11.16
C PHE A 396 -5.31 -6.55 -11.64
N ALA A 397 -4.32 -6.41 -10.76
CA ALA A 397 -3.05 -5.82 -11.13
C ALA A 397 -2.39 -6.63 -12.27
N PRO A 398 -1.68 -5.98 -13.20
CA PRO A 398 -1.10 -6.65 -14.36
C PRO A 398 -0.26 -7.88 -13.97
N GLY A 399 -0.53 -9.02 -14.63
CA GLY A 399 0.19 -10.29 -14.43
C GLY A 399 -0.20 -11.09 -13.18
N VAL A 400 -0.97 -10.53 -12.24
CA VAL A 400 -1.39 -11.24 -11.01
C VAL A 400 -2.26 -12.45 -11.33
N LEU A 401 -3.31 -12.25 -12.12
CA LEU A 401 -4.23 -13.34 -12.42
C LEU A 401 -3.58 -14.44 -13.26
N ASP A 402 -2.73 -14.09 -14.21
CA ASP A 402 -1.97 -15.07 -15.01
C ASP A 402 -1.01 -15.88 -14.14
N ALA A 403 -0.34 -15.24 -13.18
CA ALA A 403 0.53 -15.91 -12.21
C ALA A 403 -0.26 -16.88 -11.32
N MET A 404 -1.42 -16.45 -10.80
CA MET A 404 -2.31 -17.31 -10.01
C MET A 404 -2.84 -18.49 -10.84
N PHE A 405 -3.24 -18.25 -12.10
CA PHE A 405 -3.75 -19.31 -12.99
C PHE A 405 -2.67 -20.36 -13.31
N ALA A 406 -1.44 -19.91 -13.58
CA ALA A 406 -0.30 -20.80 -13.79
C ALA A 406 0.03 -21.60 -12.52
N ALA A 407 0.03 -20.95 -11.36
CA ALA A 407 0.27 -21.58 -10.06
C ALA A 407 -0.80 -22.63 -9.74
N TYR A 408 -2.07 -22.34 -9.99
CA TYR A 408 -3.16 -23.28 -9.81
C TYR A 408 -2.97 -24.52 -10.67
N GLY A 409 -2.67 -24.33 -11.97
CA GLY A 409 -2.39 -25.44 -12.86
C GLY A 409 -1.20 -26.30 -12.40
N ALA A 410 -0.10 -25.67 -11.98
CA ALA A 410 1.08 -26.39 -11.48
C ALA A 410 0.78 -27.17 -10.19
N LEU A 411 -0.03 -26.60 -9.29
CA LEU A 411 -0.48 -27.29 -8.08
C LEU A 411 -1.35 -28.51 -8.41
N LEU A 412 -2.24 -28.41 -9.39
CA LEU A 412 -3.07 -29.55 -9.81
C LEU A 412 -2.22 -30.69 -10.39
N ASP A 413 -1.19 -30.39 -11.18
CA ASP A 413 -0.25 -31.40 -11.67
C ASP A 413 0.50 -32.05 -10.51
N LEU A 414 1.02 -31.25 -9.59
CA LEU A 414 1.75 -31.74 -8.42
C LEU A 414 0.89 -32.67 -7.55
N LEU A 415 -0.37 -32.31 -7.30
CA LEU A 415 -1.32 -33.12 -6.53
C LEU A 415 -1.69 -34.43 -7.24
N ALA A 416 -1.64 -34.47 -8.57
CA ALA A 416 -1.91 -35.68 -9.35
C ALA A 416 -0.70 -36.64 -9.37
N GLU A 417 0.51 -36.08 -9.41
CA GLU A 417 1.76 -36.83 -9.59
C GLU A 417 2.36 -37.34 -8.27
N ASP A 418 2.27 -36.56 -7.18
CA ASP A 418 2.91 -36.87 -5.90
C ASP A 418 1.88 -36.90 -4.75
N ARG A 419 1.76 -38.07 -4.10
CA ARG A 419 0.85 -38.26 -2.96
C ARG A 419 1.40 -37.62 -1.68
N ASP A 420 2.72 -37.54 -1.53
CA ASP A 420 3.33 -37.05 -0.29
C ASP A 420 3.09 -35.54 -0.13
N VAL A 421 2.90 -34.80 -1.24
CA VAL A 421 2.65 -33.36 -1.18
C VAL A 421 1.33 -32.99 -0.52
N TRP A 422 0.36 -33.92 -0.46
CA TRP A 422 -0.92 -33.72 0.24
C TRP A 422 -0.74 -33.55 1.76
N HIS A 423 0.39 -34.03 2.29
CA HIS A 423 0.77 -33.91 3.70
C HIS A 423 1.69 -32.71 3.96
N THR A 424 1.91 -31.86 2.96
CA THR A 424 2.68 -30.63 3.14
C THR A 424 1.84 -29.55 3.80
N ASP A 425 2.45 -28.79 4.70
CA ASP A 425 1.82 -27.61 5.29
C ASP A 425 1.53 -26.54 4.23
N ARG A 426 2.51 -26.19 3.39
CA ARG A 426 2.40 -25.09 2.41
C ARG A 426 3.12 -25.42 1.11
N PHE A 427 2.63 -24.84 0.02
CA PHE A 427 3.27 -24.93 -1.29
C PHE A 427 4.08 -23.65 -1.58
N ASN A 428 5.13 -23.76 -2.39
CA ASN A 428 5.77 -22.59 -3.00
C ASN A 428 5.13 -22.35 -4.36
N LEU A 429 4.06 -21.55 -4.40
CA LEU A 429 3.26 -21.32 -5.60
C LEU A 429 3.74 -20.13 -6.42
N ILE A 430 4.81 -19.47 -5.99
CA ILE A 430 5.31 -18.27 -6.65
C ILE A 430 5.96 -18.67 -7.97
N PRO A 431 5.56 -18.07 -9.11
CA PRO A 431 6.14 -18.42 -10.40
C PRO A 431 7.67 -18.28 -10.45
N ALA A 432 8.33 -19.15 -11.22
CA ALA A 432 9.79 -19.25 -11.27
C ALA A 432 10.47 -17.96 -11.79
N ASP A 433 9.83 -17.24 -12.71
CA ASP A 433 10.26 -15.92 -13.19
C ASP A 433 10.22 -14.87 -12.09
N GLN A 434 9.17 -14.85 -11.25
CA GLN A 434 9.11 -13.98 -10.08
C GLN A 434 10.17 -14.34 -9.03
N GLN A 435 10.41 -15.64 -8.80
CA GLN A 435 11.50 -16.09 -7.94
C GLN A 435 12.86 -15.60 -8.47
N ALA A 436 13.11 -15.75 -9.77
CA ALA A 436 14.34 -15.31 -10.42
C ALA A 436 14.52 -13.79 -10.37
N LEU A 437 13.45 -13.01 -10.56
CA LEU A 437 13.48 -11.55 -10.45
C LEU A 437 13.81 -11.10 -9.03
N ARG A 438 13.15 -11.66 -8.01
CA ARG A 438 13.45 -11.32 -6.60
C ARG A 438 14.87 -11.70 -6.22
N PHE A 439 15.34 -12.85 -6.69
CA PHE A 439 16.73 -13.24 -6.50
C PHE A 439 17.68 -12.24 -7.16
N SER A 440 17.42 -11.83 -8.40
CA SER A 440 18.30 -10.93 -9.15
C SER A 440 18.38 -9.53 -8.53
N VAL A 441 17.26 -8.94 -8.08
CA VAL A 441 17.28 -7.62 -7.43
C VAL A 441 17.90 -7.65 -6.03
N ASN A 442 17.94 -8.82 -5.38
CA ASN A 442 18.56 -9.03 -4.08
C ASN A 442 19.99 -9.59 -4.15
N ALA A 443 20.49 -9.90 -5.35
CA ALA A 443 21.86 -10.34 -5.57
C ALA A 443 22.83 -9.15 -5.51
N THR A 444 22.90 -8.50 -4.36
CA THR A 444 23.63 -7.25 -4.14
C THR A 444 24.95 -7.43 -3.37
N ASP A 445 25.33 -8.68 -3.07
CA ASP A 445 26.57 -8.96 -2.34
C ASP A 445 27.78 -8.37 -3.10
N GLY A 446 28.63 -7.64 -2.38
CA GLY A 446 29.78 -6.93 -2.94
C GLY A 446 30.93 -6.80 -1.94
N GLU A 447 32.10 -6.40 -2.44
CA GLU A 447 33.27 -6.23 -1.59
C GLU A 447 33.06 -5.12 -0.55
N VAL A 448 33.41 -5.42 0.71
CA VAL A 448 33.40 -4.44 1.79
C VAL A 448 34.82 -3.95 1.99
N ARG A 449 35.02 -2.64 1.83
CA ARG A 449 36.32 -2.01 2.04
C ARG A 449 36.79 -2.19 3.48
N ASP A 450 38.03 -2.65 3.66
CA ASP A 450 38.69 -2.70 4.97
C ASP A 450 39.22 -1.31 5.38
N ALA A 451 38.33 -0.48 5.92
CA ALA A 451 38.61 0.86 6.42
C ALA A 451 37.67 1.24 7.57
N LEU A 452 38.12 2.18 8.40
CA LEU A 452 37.29 2.90 9.35
C LEU A 452 36.88 4.26 8.81
N LEU A 453 35.75 4.79 9.28
CA LEU A 453 35.20 6.07 8.80
C LEU A 453 36.17 7.25 8.91
N HIS A 454 36.90 7.36 10.02
CA HIS A 454 37.88 8.44 10.21
C HIS A 454 39.12 8.26 9.33
N GLU A 455 39.43 7.04 8.90
CA GLU A 455 40.55 6.75 8.01
C GLU A 455 40.28 7.22 6.58
N LEU A 456 39.00 7.33 6.17
CA LEU A 456 38.62 7.96 4.89
C LEU A 456 39.04 9.42 4.86
N LEU A 457 38.88 10.16 5.97
CA LEU A 457 39.39 11.52 6.10
C LEU A 457 40.92 11.55 6.12
N SER A 458 41.57 10.66 6.89
CA SER A 458 43.04 10.57 6.94
C SER A 458 43.68 10.31 5.57
N ALA A 459 43.05 9.46 4.76
CA ALA A 459 43.47 9.22 3.39
C ALA A 459 43.38 10.50 2.54
N GLN A 460 42.32 11.29 2.71
CA GLN A 460 42.14 12.52 1.96
C GLN A 460 43.06 13.66 2.44
N ILE A 461 43.34 13.76 3.74
CA ILE A 461 44.35 14.67 4.30
C ILE A 461 45.71 14.43 3.65
N THR A 462 46.06 13.16 3.43
CA THR A 462 47.33 12.79 2.78
C THR A 462 47.32 13.14 1.29
N ARG A 463 46.17 13.00 0.60
CA ARG A 463 46.05 13.22 -0.85
C ARG A 463 45.95 14.70 -1.22
N THR A 464 45.13 15.48 -0.52
CA THR A 464 44.85 16.89 -0.84
C THR A 464 44.71 17.74 0.43
N PRO A 465 45.81 17.95 1.20
CA PRO A 465 45.75 18.61 2.50
C PRO A 465 45.15 20.03 2.44
N GLU A 466 45.46 20.77 1.36
CA GLU A 466 45.07 22.18 1.18
C GLU A 466 43.69 22.37 0.52
N ALA A 467 43.02 21.28 0.11
CA ALA A 467 41.68 21.39 -0.49
C ALA A 467 40.63 21.76 0.56
N GLU A 468 39.58 22.48 0.16
CA GLU A 468 38.46 22.84 1.05
C GLU A 468 37.68 21.59 1.48
N ALA A 469 37.60 21.34 2.79
CA ALA A 469 36.80 20.27 3.37
C ALA A 469 35.45 20.80 3.86
N VAL A 470 35.46 21.81 4.73
CA VAL A 470 34.24 22.35 5.37
C VAL A 470 34.19 23.86 5.21
N VAL A 471 33.06 24.36 4.72
CA VAL A 471 32.79 25.79 4.57
C VAL A 471 31.54 26.14 5.38
N ASP A 472 31.68 27.05 6.34
CA ASP A 472 30.55 27.71 6.98
C ASP A 472 30.66 29.24 6.87
N GLY A 473 29.67 29.97 7.40
CA GLY A 473 29.65 31.43 7.35
C GLY A 473 30.82 32.13 8.06
N ARG A 474 31.60 31.40 8.88
CA ARG A 474 32.69 31.94 9.72
C ARG A 474 34.07 31.45 9.32
N ARG A 475 34.21 30.21 8.84
CA ARG A 475 35.48 29.54 8.52
C ARG A 475 35.37 28.72 7.24
N ARG A 476 36.48 28.70 6.48
CA ARG A 476 36.74 27.75 5.40
C ARG A 476 37.92 26.90 5.83
N LEU A 477 37.67 25.64 6.16
CA LEU A 477 38.69 24.73 6.65
C LEU A 477 39.17 23.82 5.53
N SER A 478 40.49 23.71 5.40
CA SER A 478 41.11 22.68 4.58
C SER A 478 41.00 21.30 5.23
N TYR A 479 41.27 20.23 4.47
CA TYR A 479 41.37 18.87 5.02
C TYR A 479 42.41 18.80 6.14
N ALA A 480 43.57 19.43 5.97
CA ALA A 480 44.62 19.44 6.99
C ALA A 480 44.20 20.17 8.26
N GLU A 481 43.48 21.29 8.15
CA GLU A 481 42.99 22.05 9.30
C GLU A 481 41.92 21.27 10.06
N LEU A 482 40.92 20.71 9.36
CA LEU A 482 39.89 19.87 9.96
C LEU A 482 40.51 18.65 10.67
N GLY A 483 41.45 17.98 10.01
CA GLY A 483 42.21 16.86 10.57
C GLY A 483 43.01 17.27 11.82
N GLY A 484 43.58 18.47 11.82
CA GLY A 484 44.30 19.02 12.97
C GLY A 484 43.41 19.16 14.20
N TYR A 485 42.19 19.71 14.05
CA TYR A 485 41.22 19.78 15.15
C TYR A 485 40.77 18.38 15.61
N ALA A 486 40.41 17.51 14.67
CA ALA A 486 39.99 16.14 14.98
C ALA A 486 41.07 15.38 15.78
N ASN A 487 42.34 15.48 15.38
CA ASN A 487 43.45 14.81 16.07
C ASN A 487 43.69 15.36 17.48
N ARG A 488 43.55 16.68 17.69
CA ARG A 488 43.65 17.29 19.03
C ARG A 488 42.52 16.80 19.95
N ILE A 489 41.30 16.72 19.42
CA ILE A 489 40.14 16.18 20.13
C ILE A 489 40.38 14.70 20.47
N ALA A 490 40.78 13.89 19.49
CA ALA A 490 41.02 12.47 19.65
C ALA A 490 42.02 12.18 20.77
N ARG A 491 43.10 12.95 20.85
CA ARG A 491 44.11 12.85 21.91
C ARG A 491 43.58 13.16 23.28
N ARG A 492 42.86 14.27 23.43
CA ARG A 492 42.29 14.65 24.72
C ARG A 492 41.31 13.59 25.20
N LEU A 493 40.47 13.09 24.31
CA LEU A 493 39.50 12.03 24.62
C LEU A 493 40.20 10.72 24.99
N ARG A 494 41.22 10.30 24.24
CA ARG A 494 41.96 9.07 24.53
C ARG A 494 42.72 9.16 25.86
N ALA A 495 43.29 10.31 26.18
CA ALA A 495 43.89 10.57 27.49
C ALA A 495 42.86 10.56 28.63
N ALA A 496 41.60 10.88 28.35
CA ALA A 496 40.48 10.80 29.28
C ALA A 496 39.81 9.40 29.33
N GLY A 497 40.36 8.41 28.62
CA GLY A 497 39.89 7.02 28.65
C GLY A 497 38.89 6.64 27.55
N ALA A 498 38.67 7.48 26.53
CA ALA A 498 37.88 7.10 25.36
C ALA A 498 38.56 5.95 24.60
N GLY A 499 37.74 5.00 24.14
CA GLY A 499 38.18 3.77 23.46
C GLY A 499 37.00 2.99 22.87
N PRO A 500 37.26 1.84 22.22
CA PRO A 500 36.20 0.99 21.67
C PRO A 500 35.16 0.61 22.74
N GLY A 501 33.88 0.78 22.43
CA GLY A 501 32.77 0.48 23.33
C GLY A 501 32.35 1.61 24.28
N GLU A 502 33.06 2.75 24.28
CA GLU A 502 32.68 3.95 25.02
C GLU A 502 31.93 4.94 24.12
N LEU A 503 31.01 5.73 24.72
CA LEU A 503 30.27 6.79 24.04
C LEU A 503 30.73 8.18 24.48
N VAL A 504 30.97 9.05 23.51
CA VAL A 504 31.17 10.50 23.72
C VAL A 504 30.03 11.25 23.07
N ALA A 505 29.30 12.07 23.83
CA ALA A 505 28.19 12.82 23.24
C ALA A 505 28.67 14.07 22.53
N VAL A 506 28.04 14.38 21.40
CA VAL A 506 28.24 15.61 20.63
C VAL A 506 26.95 16.41 20.74
N VAL A 507 26.96 17.48 21.56
CA VAL A 507 25.80 18.33 21.84
C VAL A 507 26.13 19.72 21.31
N MET A 508 25.80 19.96 20.04
CA MET A 508 26.18 21.17 19.31
C MET A 508 25.11 21.55 18.29
N GLU A 509 25.03 22.84 17.99
CA GLU A 509 24.35 23.31 16.79
C GLU A 509 25.25 23.13 15.55
N LYS A 510 24.69 23.26 14.34
CA LYS A 510 25.42 23.05 13.08
C LYS A 510 26.57 24.04 12.94
N GLY A 511 27.75 23.53 12.56
CA GLY A 511 28.99 24.30 12.41
C GLY A 511 30.17 23.39 12.14
N TRP A 512 31.31 23.97 11.77
CA TRP A 512 32.55 23.20 11.55
C TRP A 512 32.98 22.39 12.78
N GLU A 513 32.62 22.84 13.98
CA GLU A 513 32.95 22.18 15.25
C GLU A 513 32.36 20.77 15.34
N GLN A 514 31.16 20.55 14.77
CA GLN A 514 30.52 19.24 14.76
C GLN A 514 31.33 18.21 13.97
N TYR A 515 31.89 18.63 12.83
CA TYR A 515 32.68 17.75 11.97
C TYR A 515 34.00 17.40 12.67
N ALA A 516 34.69 18.40 13.24
CA ALA A 516 35.89 18.18 14.02
C ALA A 516 35.64 17.25 15.22
N ALA A 517 34.52 17.45 15.94
CA ALA A 517 34.11 16.62 17.06
C ALA A 517 33.85 15.18 16.66
N VAL A 518 33.05 14.93 15.62
CA VAL A 518 32.71 13.58 15.15
C VAL A 518 33.98 12.83 14.73
N TYR A 519 34.80 13.42 13.85
CA TYR A 519 36.05 12.78 13.43
C TYR A 519 37.03 12.57 14.60
N GLY A 520 37.09 13.51 15.55
CA GLY A 520 37.93 13.38 16.73
C GLY A 520 37.47 12.28 17.69
N VAL A 521 36.16 12.13 17.90
CA VAL A 521 35.60 11.01 18.68
C VAL A 521 35.93 9.68 18.02
N LEU A 522 35.67 9.56 16.72
CA LEU A 522 35.95 8.34 15.97
C LEU A 522 37.44 7.99 15.98
N ALA A 523 38.34 8.97 15.79
CA ALA A 523 39.79 8.74 15.84
C ALA A 523 40.31 8.42 17.25
N SER A 524 39.56 8.74 18.32
CA SER A 524 39.94 8.40 19.69
C SER A 524 39.79 6.91 20.01
N GLY A 525 38.86 6.22 19.35
CA GLY A 525 38.44 4.87 19.75
C GLY A 525 36.93 4.74 19.94
N ALA A 526 36.29 5.81 20.37
CA ALA A 526 34.91 5.82 20.84
C ALA A 526 33.89 6.01 19.71
N ALA A 527 32.64 5.64 20.01
CA ALA A 527 31.48 5.99 19.21
C ALA A 527 30.90 7.33 19.66
N TYR A 528 30.35 8.10 18.71
CA TYR A 528 29.68 9.34 19.05
C TYR A 528 28.17 9.15 19.29
N LEU A 529 27.64 9.89 20.26
CA LEU A 529 26.21 10.02 20.52
C LEU A 529 25.77 11.45 20.16
N PRO A 530 25.15 11.70 19.00
CA PRO A 530 24.68 13.04 18.67
C PRO A 530 23.41 13.37 19.46
N VAL A 531 23.39 14.55 20.07
CA VAL A 531 22.21 15.06 20.79
C VAL A 531 21.91 16.47 20.32
N ASP A 532 20.65 16.71 19.97
CA ASP A 532 20.17 18.04 19.60
C ASP A 532 20.24 18.98 20.81
N ALA A 533 20.95 20.10 20.66
CA ALA A 533 21.10 21.11 21.70
C ALA A 533 19.79 21.86 22.03
N THR A 534 18.75 21.73 21.20
CA THR A 534 17.46 22.40 21.37
C THR A 534 16.44 21.59 22.18
N VAL A 535 16.72 20.32 22.50
CA VAL A 535 15.81 19.49 23.30
C VAL A 535 15.70 20.01 24.73
N PRO A 536 14.55 19.79 25.41
CA PRO A 536 14.42 20.15 26.82
C PRO A 536 15.49 19.50 27.71
N ALA A 537 15.89 20.18 28.79
CA ALA A 537 16.95 19.73 29.70
C ALA A 537 16.69 18.31 30.24
N GLU A 538 15.45 17.98 30.62
CA GLU A 538 15.08 16.64 31.09
C GLU A 538 15.35 15.56 30.02
N ARG A 539 15.08 15.87 28.75
CA ARG A 539 15.34 14.94 27.64
C ARG A 539 16.85 14.82 27.37
N LEU A 540 17.59 15.92 27.40
CA LEU A 540 19.05 15.91 27.30
C LEU A 540 19.66 15.01 28.39
N HIS A 541 19.25 15.18 29.65
CA HIS A 541 19.74 14.39 30.78
C HIS A 541 19.43 12.91 30.61
N ARG A 542 18.20 12.56 30.20
CA ARG A 542 17.80 11.17 29.92
C ARG A 542 18.63 10.53 28.81
N LEU A 543 18.89 11.25 27.71
CA LEU A 543 19.69 10.73 26.59
C LEU A 543 21.14 10.48 27.02
N LEU A 544 21.74 11.41 27.77
CA LEU A 544 23.10 11.24 28.29
C LEU A 544 23.17 10.08 29.31
N ALA A 545 22.18 9.95 30.18
CA ALA A 545 22.09 8.85 31.15
C ALA A 545 21.88 7.49 30.46
N GLY A 546 20.98 7.40 29.47
CA GLY A 546 20.74 6.18 28.68
C GLY A 546 21.98 5.76 27.88
N GLY A 547 22.71 6.73 27.31
CA GLY A 547 24.01 6.50 26.68
C GLY A 547 25.13 6.17 27.67
N GLN A 548 24.91 6.38 28.97
CA GLN A 548 25.93 6.31 30.02
C GLN A 548 27.16 7.16 29.73
N VAL A 549 26.92 8.35 29.16
CA VAL A 549 27.96 9.25 28.70
C VAL A 549 28.63 9.97 29.87
N ARG A 550 29.96 9.98 29.87
CA ARG A 550 30.79 10.71 30.84
C ARG A 550 31.40 11.99 30.28
N THR A 551 31.56 12.06 28.96
CA THR A 551 32.23 13.16 28.26
C THR A 551 31.34 13.72 27.16
N VAL A 552 31.21 15.04 27.12
CA VAL A 552 30.47 15.80 26.11
C VAL A 552 31.41 16.74 25.38
N LEU A 553 31.31 16.77 24.06
CA LEU A 553 31.82 17.84 23.21
C LEU A 553 30.69 18.82 22.91
N THR A 554 30.93 20.12 23.14
CA THR A 554 29.96 21.19 22.90
C THR A 554 30.64 22.47 22.38
N GLN A 555 29.86 23.51 22.10
CA GLN A 555 30.34 24.85 21.76
C GLN A 555 30.32 25.74 23.02
N ALA A 556 31.26 26.69 23.16
CA ALA A 556 31.38 27.53 24.35
C ALA A 556 30.09 28.26 24.72
N ARG A 557 29.36 28.74 23.72
CA ARG A 557 28.05 29.41 23.88
C ARG A 557 26.94 28.49 24.41
N LEU A 558 26.97 27.21 24.05
CA LEU A 558 25.99 26.22 24.50
C LEU A 558 26.33 25.72 25.90
N ASP A 559 27.62 25.58 26.21
CA ASP A 559 28.09 25.21 27.53
C ASP A 559 27.55 26.14 28.62
N GLN A 560 27.45 27.44 28.32
CA GLN A 560 26.92 28.48 29.20
C GLN A 560 25.39 28.51 29.28
N LYS A 561 24.68 28.03 28.24
CA LYS A 561 23.23 28.15 28.10
C LYS A 561 22.48 26.91 28.55
N LEU A 562 23.06 25.73 28.35
CA LEU A 562 22.41 24.45 28.62
C LEU A 562 22.56 24.06 30.08
N ASP A 563 21.52 23.42 30.60
CA ASP A 563 21.55 22.77 31.91
C ASP A 563 22.12 21.36 31.78
N TRP A 564 23.26 21.11 32.44
CA TRP A 564 24.02 19.87 32.30
C TRP A 564 23.86 18.96 33.53
N PRO A 565 23.76 17.63 33.35
CA PRO A 565 23.69 16.71 34.48
C PRO A 565 25.03 16.67 35.24
N ALA A 566 24.95 16.44 36.55
CA ALA A 566 26.12 16.35 37.41
C ALA A 566 27.07 15.21 36.98
N GLY A 567 28.38 15.47 37.00
CA GLY A 567 29.41 14.47 36.72
C GLY A 567 29.81 14.33 35.24
N VAL A 568 29.18 15.06 34.32
CA VAL A 568 29.59 15.10 32.91
C VAL A 568 30.74 16.08 32.70
N VAL A 569 31.81 15.60 32.07
CA VAL A 569 32.96 16.43 31.66
C VAL A 569 32.65 17.04 30.30
N ARG A 570 32.78 18.36 30.18
CA ARG A 570 32.43 19.12 28.98
C ARG A 570 33.71 19.72 28.37
N HIS A 571 33.85 19.59 27.05
CA HIS A 571 34.92 20.21 26.28
C HIS A 571 34.34 21.10 25.17
N ARG A 572 34.84 22.33 25.07
CA ARG A 572 34.38 23.36 24.13
C ARG A 572 35.23 23.30 22.87
N VAL A 573 34.67 22.84 21.76
CA VAL A 573 35.47 22.56 20.55
C VAL A 573 36.06 23.81 19.91
N ASP A 574 35.34 24.93 20.01
CA ASP A 574 35.70 26.25 19.51
C ASP A 574 36.72 27.02 20.38
N GLU A 575 37.08 26.51 21.58
CA GLU A 575 38.03 27.16 22.49
C GLU A 575 39.16 26.22 22.95
N ASP A 576 38.83 25.00 23.38
CA ASP A 576 39.76 24.12 24.09
C ASP A 576 40.79 23.43 23.16
N PHE A 577 40.59 23.50 21.84
CA PHE A 577 41.37 22.77 20.83
C PHE A 577 41.98 23.66 19.75
N GLU A 578 42.17 24.95 20.02
CA GLU A 578 42.86 25.88 19.11
C GLU A 578 44.37 25.59 19.03
N THR A 579 44.97 25.04 20.08
CA THR A 579 46.40 24.69 20.13
C THR A 579 46.63 23.26 20.61
N GLY A 580 47.79 22.69 20.28
CA GLY A 580 48.20 21.35 20.70
C GLY A 580 48.71 20.50 19.54
N ASP A 581 49.12 19.27 19.87
CA ASP A 581 49.67 18.31 18.91
C ASP A 581 48.57 17.79 17.95
N THR A 582 48.83 17.87 16.65
CA THR A 582 47.93 17.48 15.55
C THR A 582 48.27 16.15 14.89
N THR A 583 49.35 15.46 15.29
CA THR A 583 49.69 14.13 14.73
C THR A 583 48.58 13.08 14.98
N ALA A 584 48.20 12.31 13.97
CA ALA A 584 47.17 11.28 14.12
C ALA A 584 47.54 10.21 15.17
N LEU A 585 46.53 9.68 15.86
CA LEU A 585 46.70 8.59 16.81
C LEU A 585 46.66 7.22 16.10
N PRO A 586 47.41 6.21 16.58
CA PRO A 586 47.26 4.84 16.08
C PRO A 586 45.84 4.31 16.28
N THR A 587 45.29 3.65 15.25
CA THR A 587 43.99 2.97 15.26
C THR A 587 43.97 1.83 16.29
N VAL A 588 42.89 1.72 17.06
CA VAL A 588 42.64 0.67 18.07
C VAL A 588 41.31 -0.06 17.88
N GLN A 589 40.47 0.43 16.97
CA GLN A 589 39.13 -0.03 16.65
C GLN A 589 39.17 -1.06 15.53
N ARG A 590 38.18 -1.93 15.49
CA ARG A 590 37.85 -2.82 14.37
C ARG A 590 36.67 -2.23 13.60
N GLN A 591 36.49 -2.68 12.36
CA GLN A 591 35.35 -2.20 11.55
C GLN A 591 33.98 -2.53 12.15
N THR A 592 33.91 -3.57 12.97
CA THR A 592 32.71 -3.99 13.69
C THR A 592 32.55 -3.34 15.05
N ASP A 593 33.50 -2.51 15.51
CA ASP A 593 33.25 -1.73 16.73
C ASP A 593 32.26 -0.58 16.40
N PRO A 594 31.43 -0.15 17.38
CA PRO A 594 30.46 0.93 17.15
C PRO A 594 31.13 2.22 16.66
N ALA A 595 30.55 2.84 15.63
CA ALA A 595 30.90 4.18 15.15
C ALA A 595 29.98 5.24 15.78
N TYR A 596 28.68 4.95 15.89
CA TYR A 596 27.74 5.88 16.50
C TYR A 596 26.55 5.17 17.14
N VAL A 597 25.87 5.91 18.02
CA VAL A 597 24.58 5.54 18.58
C VAL A 597 23.60 6.69 18.37
N ILE A 598 22.55 6.49 17.56
CA ILE A 598 21.49 7.48 17.36
C ILE A 598 20.23 7.03 18.11
N TYR A 599 19.69 7.89 18.96
CA TYR A 599 18.44 7.59 19.66
C TYR A 599 17.22 7.89 18.79
N THR A 600 16.32 6.93 18.71
CA THR A 600 15.03 7.04 18.03
C THR A 600 13.88 6.89 19.03
N SER A 601 12.72 7.42 18.68
CA SER A 601 11.45 7.27 19.41
C SER A 601 11.14 5.78 19.63
N GLY A 602 10.62 5.41 20.80
CA GLY A 602 10.34 4.02 21.17
C GLY A 602 8.86 3.78 21.48
N SER A 603 8.32 2.62 21.06
CA SER A 603 6.92 2.24 21.29
C SER A 603 6.53 2.13 22.77
N THR A 604 7.51 1.89 23.65
CA THR A 604 7.33 1.85 25.12
C THR A 604 7.38 3.23 25.78
N GLY A 605 7.65 4.29 25.01
CA GLY A 605 7.82 5.67 25.47
C GLY A 605 9.24 6.04 25.91
N GLU A 606 10.16 5.07 26.01
CA GLU A 606 11.57 5.32 26.23
C GLU A 606 12.37 5.27 24.92
N PRO A 607 13.24 6.27 24.66
CA PRO A 607 14.10 6.31 23.48
C PRO A 607 15.01 5.10 23.39
N LYS A 608 15.21 4.58 22.18
CA LYS A 608 16.11 3.44 21.91
C LYS A 608 17.32 3.90 21.09
N GLY A 609 18.53 3.63 21.58
CA GLY A 609 19.77 3.95 20.88
C GLY A 609 20.10 2.87 19.83
N VAL A 610 20.11 3.21 18.54
CA VAL A 610 20.50 2.29 17.47
C VAL A 610 22.02 2.29 17.33
N VAL A 611 22.65 1.12 17.47
CA VAL A 611 24.11 0.98 17.45
C VAL A 611 24.58 0.61 16.05
N VAL A 612 25.37 1.46 15.43
CA VAL A 612 25.90 1.24 14.07
C VAL A 612 27.42 1.18 14.09
N ASP A 613 27.99 0.21 13.37
CA ASP A 613 29.43 0.01 13.25
C ASP A 613 30.04 0.80 12.08
N HIS A 614 31.38 0.85 12.03
CA HIS A 614 32.08 1.54 10.94
C HIS A 614 31.82 0.89 9.58
N ARG A 615 31.85 -0.44 9.53
CA ARG A 615 31.78 -1.25 8.32
C ARG A 615 30.54 -0.96 7.49
N GLY A 616 29.36 -0.94 8.13
CA GLY A 616 28.10 -0.72 7.42
C GLY A 616 27.96 0.69 6.85
N VAL A 617 28.53 1.69 7.53
CA VAL A 617 28.54 3.08 7.05
C VAL A 617 29.52 3.25 5.88
N VAL A 618 30.71 2.64 5.95
CA VAL A 618 31.66 2.64 4.83
C VAL A 618 31.03 2.01 3.59
N ASN A 619 30.32 0.88 3.76
CA ASN A 619 29.57 0.25 2.67
C ASN A 619 28.54 1.19 2.02
N LEU A 620 27.76 1.92 2.82
CA LEU A 620 26.82 2.91 2.30
C LEU A 620 27.52 4.01 1.50
N ILE A 621 28.59 4.59 2.05
CA ILE A 621 29.31 5.70 1.40
C ILE A 621 29.91 5.24 0.07
N ASP A 622 30.56 4.07 0.04
CA ASP A 622 31.17 3.53 -1.17
C ASP A 622 30.12 3.20 -2.24
N ASP A 623 28.96 2.64 -1.87
CA ASP A 623 27.85 2.38 -2.81
C ASP A 623 27.33 3.69 -3.40
N VAL A 624 26.97 4.68 -2.57
CA VAL A 624 26.41 5.96 -3.02
C VAL A 624 27.39 6.70 -3.92
N ASN A 625 28.65 6.82 -3.48
CA ASN A 625 29.67 7.55 -4.23
C ASN A 625 29.98 6.88 -5.58
N THR A 626 29.99 5.54 -5.63
CA THR A 626 30.21 4.79 -6.87
C THR A 626 29.00 4.88 -7.80
N ARG A 627 27.81 4.59 -7.28
CA ARG A 627 26.54 4.54 -8.01
C ARG A 627 26.19 5.88 -8.65
N PHE A 628 26.38 6.97 -7.91
CA PHE A 628 26.03 8.33 -8.37
C PHE A 628 27.25 9.18 -8.75
N ARG A 629 28.42 8.55 -8.88
CA ARG A 629 29.68 9.14 -9.36
C ARG A 629 30.03 10.42 -8.61
N VAL A 630 30.08 10.35 -7.29
CA VAL A 630 30.47 11.46 -6.42
C VAL A 630 31.99 11.54 -6.35
N THR A 631 32.53 12.75 -6.50
CA THR A 631 33.95 13.02 -6.71
C THR A 631 34.43 14.22 -5.91
N ALA A 632 35.73 14.50 -5.96
CA ALA A 632 36.32 15.70 -5.35
C ALA A 632 35.79 17.04 -5.91
N ALA A 633 35.11 17.03 -7.06
CA ALA A 633 34.48 18.23 -7.61
C ALA A 633 33.12 18.55 -6.96
N ASP A 634 32.59 17.65 -6.13
CA ASP A 634 31.26 17.80 -5.56
C ASP A 634 31.22 18.62 -4.28
N ARG A 635 30.15 19.41 -4.18
CA ARG A 635 29.85 20.26 -3.04
C ARG A 635 28.47 19.92 -2.51
N LEU A 636 28.38 19.54 -1.25
CA LEU A 636 27.13 19.17 -0.60
C LEU A 636 26.70 20.27 0.36
N LEU A 637 25.43 20.70 0.28
CA LEU A 637 24.82 21.51 1.33
C LEU A 637 24.28 20.59 2.44
N ALA A 638 24.93 20.60 3.60
CA ALA A 638 24.60 19.71 4.71
C ALA A 638 23.50 20.32 5.60
N ILE A 639 22.24 20.02 5.27
CA ILE A 639 21.07 20.52 6.01
C ILE A 639 20.57 19.57 7.10
N SER A 640 21.02 18.31 7.10
CA SER A 640 20.53 17.32 8.07
C SER A 640 21.05 17.61 9.47
N GLY A 641 20.18 17.52 10.49
CA GLY A 641 20.59 17.56 11.88
C GLY A 641 21.41 16.32 12.25
N LEU A 642 22.49 16.49 13.02
CA LEU A 642 23.43 15.39 13.37
C LEU A 642 22.76 14.24 14.14
N HIS A 643 21.63 14.51 14.81
CA HIS A 643 20.85 13.53 15.55
C HIS A 643 19.93 12.68 14.65
N PHE A 644 19.87 12.97 13.35
CA PHE A 644 19.24 12.12 12.34
C PHE A 644 20.31 11.38 11.54
N ASP A 645 20.02 10.14 11.17
CA ASP A 645 20.87 9.28 10.35
C ASP A 645 21.08 9.79 8.92
N ALA A 646 20.17 10.61 8.38
CA ALA A 646 20.38 11.33 7.13
C ALA A 646 21.69 12.15 7.13
N SER A 647 22.15 12.60 8.31
CA SER A 647 23.41 13.33 8.46
C SER A 647 24.67 12.49 8.24
N ILE A 648 24.56 11.16 8.21
CA ILE A 648 25.72 10.28 7.99
C ILE A 648 26.37 10.57 6.64
N TYR A 649 25.56 10.73 5.58
CA TYR A 649 26.10 11.12 4.29
C TYR A 649 26.61 12.57 4.29
N ASP A 650 25.94 13.48 5.01
CA ASP A 650 26.37 14.87 5.14
C ASP A 650 27.74 15.03 5.82
N VAL A 651 28.06 14.13 6.76
CA VAL A 651 29.32 14.16 7.51
C VAL A 651 30.43 13.44 6.75
N PHE A 652 30.16 12.27 6.18
CA PHE A 652 31.23 11.40 5.67
C PHE A 652 31.26 11.26 4.14
N GLY A 653 30.12 11.42 3.46
CA GLY A 653 29.92 11.02 2.07
C GLY A 653 30.89 11.70 1.09
N VAL A 654 30.74 13.01 0.90
CA VAL A 654 31.59 13.77 -0.03
C VAL A 654 33.04 13.93 0.47
N LEU A 655 33.25 13.95 1.80
CA LEU A 655 34.59 14.08 2.37
C LEU A 655 35.45 12.84 2.12
N ALA A 656 34.84 11.66 2.02
CA ALA A 656 35.54 10.40 1.72
C ALA A 656 36.21 10.40 0.32
N VAL A 657 35.77 11.26 -0.60
CA VAL A 657 36.26 11.33 -1.98
C VAL A 657 36.92 12.67 -2.32
N GLY A 658 37.13 13.54 -1.33
CA GLY A 658 37.79 14.84 -1.52
C GLY A 658 36.88 16.01 -1.88
N GLY A 659 35.55 15.85 -1.78
CA GLY A 659 34.60 16.93 -2.02
C GLY A 659 34.54 17.94 -0.87
N THR A 660 33.63 18.89 -0.94
CA THR A 660 33.46 19.94 0.08
C THR A 660 32.07 19.89 0.68
N VAL A 661 31.98 20.03 2.01
CA VAL A 661 30.73 20.22 2.72
C VAL A 661 30.53 21.70 3.00
N VAL A 662 29.36 22.21 2.62
CA VAL A 662 28.92 23.59 2.89
C VAL A 662 27.81 23.54 3.93
N LEU A 663 27.92 24.37 4.95
CA LEU A 663 26.98 24.44 6.07
C LEU A 663 26.09 25.67 5.93
N PRO A 664 24.75 25.54 6.10
CA PRO A 664 23.89 26.72 6.26
C PRO A 664 24.24 27.44 7.58
N ASP A 665 24.05 28.76 7.63
CA ASP A 665 24.15 29.47 8.91
C ASP A 665 23.07 28.95 9.88
N GLN A 666 23.32 29.06 11.19
CA GLN A 666 22.45 28.54 12.26
C GLN A 666 21.00 29.05 12.16
N PHE A 667 20.78 30.20 11.52
CA PHE A 667 19.46 30.81 11.30
C PHE A 667 18.85 30.50 9.91
N GLU A 668 19.65 29.98 8.97
CA GLU A 668 19.22 29.66 7.60
C GLU A 668 18.65 28.25 7.47
N GLN A 669 18.67 27.43 8.53
CA GLN A 669 18.26 26.02 8.50
C GLN A 669 16.78 25.75 8.13
N ALA A 670 15.96 26.79 7.98
CA ALA A 670 14.57 26.70 7.53
C ALA A 670 14.18 27.83 6.57
N GLU A 671 15.16 28.47 5.91
CA GLU A 671 14.95 29.61 5.00
C GLU A 671 15.29 29.23 3.56
N PRO A 672 14.29 28.95 2.70
CA PRO A 672 14.49 28.49 1.33
C PRO A 672 15.27 29.47 0.45
N ASP A 673 15.10 30.77 0.70
CA ASP A 673 15.82 31.85 0.02
C ASP A 673 17.33 31.79 0.31
N ALA A 674 17.69 31.60 1.58
CA ALA A 674 19.09 31.42 1.98
C ALA A 674 19.71 30.14 1.40
N TRP A 675 18.93 29.06 1.28
CA TRP A 675 19.40 27.84 0.61
C TRP A 675 19.64 28.06 -0.87
N ALA A 676 18.72 28.71 -1.59
CA ALA A 676 18.87 29.04 -2.99
C ALA A 676 20.12 29.90 -3.23
N ASP A 677 20.36 30.88 -2.36
CA ASP A 677 21.55 31.74 -2.39
C ASP A 677 22.83 30.96 -2.18
N ARG A 678 22.83 30.04 -1.23
CA ARG A 678 23.99 29.20 -0.98
C ARG A 678 24.23 28.21 -2.13
N VAL A 679 23.17 27.64 -2.70
CA VAL A 679 23.26 26.74 -3.87
C VAL A 679 23.94 27.47 -5.03
N ALA A 680 23.52 28.69 -5.33
CA ALA A 680 24.11 29.51 -6.39
C ALA A 680 25.53 29.98 -6.05
N ALA A 681 25.75 30.54 -4.86
CA ALA A 681 27.02 31.16 -4.48
C ALA A 681 28.16 30.14 -4.30
N GLU A 682 27.85 28.97 -3.72
CA GLU A 682 28.84 27.92 -3.45
C GLU A 682 28.82 26.80 -4.50
N SER A 683 28.04 26.96 -5.58
CA SER A 683 27.91 25.97 -6.66
C SER A 683 27.62 24.55 -6.15
N ILE A 684 26.61 24.42 -5.29
CA ILE A 684 26.24 23.14 -4.68
C ILE A 684 25.81 22.15 -5.76
N THR A 685 26.37 20.95 -5.72
CA THR A 685 26.12 19.88 -6.72
C THR A 685 25.29 18.73 -6.15
N VAL A 686 25.39 18.47 -4.86
CA VAL A 686 24.69 17.38 -4.17
C VAL A 686 23.76 17.93 -3.10
N TRP A 687 22.51 17.47 -3.14
CA TRP A 687 21.48 17.77 -2.15
C TRP A 687 20.97 16.48 -1.50
N ASN A 688 20.78 16.51 -0.19
CA ASN A 688 20.20 15.44 0.59
C ASN A 688 19.14 16.02 1.55
N SER A 689 17.89 15.57 1.43
CA SER A 689 16.83 15.99 2.37
C SER A 689 15.61 15.07 2.37
N VAL A 690 14.67 15.42 3.26
CA VAL A 690 13.28 14.99 3.11
C VAL A 690 12.59 15.73 1.94
N PRO A 691 11.58 15.15 1.28
CA PRO A 691 10.95 15.72 0.09
C PRO A 691 10.39 17.13 0.31
N VAL A 692 9.85 17.37 1.50
CA VAL A 692 9.22 18.65 1.83
C VAL A 692 10.19 19.83 1.88
N LEU A 693 11.46 19.61 2.25
CA LEU A 693 12.48 20.67 2.23
C LEU A 693 12.90 20.99 0.79
N MET A 694 12.95 19.98 -0.08
CA MET A 694 13.17 20.18 -1.51
C MET A 694 12.01 20.93 -2.15
N GLU A 695 10.76 20.60 -1.81
CA GLU A 695 9.59 21.37 -2.30
C GLU A 695 9.68 22.85 -1.95
N LEU A 696 10.12 23.18 -0.73
CA LEU A 696 10.31 24.56 -0.33
C LEU A 696 11.39 25.26 -1.17
N LEU A 697 12.54 24.61 -1.36
CA LEU A 697 13.63 25.13 -2.18
C LEU A 697 13.18 25.36 -3.64
N ILE A 698 12.44 24.40 -4.21
CA ILE A 698 11.95 24.48 -5.58
C ILE A 698 10.87 25.56 -5.71
N GLY A 699 9.95 25.66 -4.75
CA GLY A 699 8.96 26.72 -4.72
C GLY A 699 9.62 28.11 -4.70
N GLU A 700 10.67 28.28 -3.91
CA GLU A 700 11.46 29.51 -3.90
C GLU A 700 12.09 29.80 -5.27
N ALA A 701 12.78 28.81 -5.84
CA ALA A 701 13.46 28.94 -7.12
C ALA A 701 12.50 29.21 -8.29
N GLU A 702 11.26 28.70 -8.25
CA GLU A 702 10.23 28.98 -9.26
C GLU A 702 9.79 30.44 -9.27
N THR A 703 9.83 31.12 -8.11
CA THR A 703 9.51 32.56 -8.02
C THR A 703 10.64 33.48 -8.47
N ARG A 704 11.86 32.94 -8.67
CA ARG A 704 13.09 33.72 -8.91
C ARG A 704 13.83 33.25 -10.16
N THR A 705 13.87 34.08 -11.20
CA THR A 705 14.61 33.74 -12.44
C THR A 705 16.10 34.10 -12.42
N ASP A 706 16.56 34.88 -11.43
CA ASP A 706 17.94 35.34 -11.31
C ASP A 706 18.88 34.34 -10.64
N ARG A 707 18.34 33.32 -9.95
CA ARG A 707 19.10 32.36 -9.11
C ARG A 707 18.71 30.91 -9.41
N PRO A 708 18.94 30.40 -10.63
CA PRO A 708 18.59 29.02 -10.98
C PRO A 708 19.47 28.03 -10.20
N LEU A 709 18.89 26.89 -9.81
CA LEU A 709 19.59 25.81 -9.10
C LEU A 709 20.45 24.94 -10.05
N ALA A 710 21.01 25.54 -11.10
CA ALA A 710 21.61 24.87 -12.26
C ALA A 710 22.85 24.04 -11.94
N SER A 711 23.50 24.27 -10.79
CA SER A 711 24.65 23.47 -10.33
C SER A 711 24.24 22.11 -9.76
N LEU A 712 22.99 21.95 -9.31
CA LEU A 712 22.51 20.69 -8.75
C LEU A 712 22.54 19.59 -9.80
N ARG A 713 23.24 18.49 -9.49
CA ARG A 713 23.31 17.30 -10.34
C ARG A 713 22.76 16.04 -9.66
N LEU A 714 22.73 16.00 -8.33
CA LEU A 714 22.25 14.85 -7.57
C LEU A 714 21.39 15.34 -6.41
N ALA A 715 20.17 14.83 -6.31
CA ALA A 715 19.29 15.08 -5.20
C ALA A 715 18.73 13.75 -4.67
N VAL A 716 19.10 13.41 -3.43
CA VAL A 716 18.60 12.23 -2.73
C VAL A 716 17.48 12.66 -1.79
N LEU A 717 16.27 12.15 -2.04
CA LEU A 717 15.06 12.45 -1.28
C LEU A 717 14.66 11.21 -0.46
N SER A 718 14.59 11.34 0.86
CA SER A 718 14.34 10.21 1.75
C SER A 718 13.50 10.56 2.96
N GLY A 719 13.02 9.56 3.71
CA GLY A 719 12.37 9.76 5.00
C GLY A 719 10.86 10.07 4.95
N ASP A 720 10.30 10.45 3.80
CA ASP A 720 8.85 10.65 3.62
C ASP A 720 8.41 10.34 2.17
N TRP A 721 7.10 10.44 1.92
CA TRP A 721 6.48 10.32 0.60
C TRP A 721 7.00 11.40 -0.37
N ILE A 722 7.35 11.00 -1.59
CA ILE A 722 7.82 11.90 -2.64
C ILE A 722 6.66 12.20 -3.60
N PRO A 723 6.28 13.47 -3.80
CA PRO A 723 5.26 13.82 -4.77
C PRO A 723 5.65 13.51 -6.21
N LEU A 724 4.69 12.97 -6.98
CA LEU A 724 4.86 12.66 -8.40
C LEU A 724 5.28 13.88 -9.24
N THR A 725 4.84 15.08 -8.85
CA THR A 725 5.14 16.33 -9.56
C THR A 725 6.52 16.91 -9.23
N LEU A 726 7.10 16.55 -8.09
CA LEU A 726 8.34 17.15 -7.61
C LEU A 726 9.55 16.89 -8.55
N PRO A 727 9.78 15.66 -9.06
CA PRO A 727 10.88 15.40 -9.98
C PRO A 727 10.87 16.27 -11.24
N ALA A 728 9.69 16.51 -11.82
CA ALA A 728 9.54 17.36 -13.00
C ALA A 728 9.89 18.82 -12.70
N ARG A 729 9.41 19.35 -11.57
CA ARG A 729 9.73 20.71 -11.11
C ARG A 729 11.23 20.89 -10.83
N MET A 730 11.89 19.90 -10.24
CA MET A 730 13.34 19.90 -10.04
C MET A 730 14.12 19.96 -11.35
N ARG A 731 13.71 19.17 -12.36
CA ARG A 731 14.36 19.18 -13.68
C ARG A 731 14.15 20.48 -14.44
N ALA A 732 13.07 21.20 -14.18
CA ALA A 732 12.86 22.54 -14.72
C ALA A 732 13.88 23.55 -14.17
N GLN A 733 14.32 23.38 -12.91
CA GLN A 733 15.34 24.23 -12.27
C GLN A 733 16.78 23.81 -12.62
N SER A 734 17.02 22.52 -12.84
CA SER A 734 18.29 21.99 -13.32
C SER A 734 18.09 20.80 -14.25
N SER A 735 18.41 20.96 -15.53
CA SER A 735 18.33 19.86 -16.50
C SER A 735 19.35 18.73 -16.25
N ARG A 736 20.31 18.95 -15.35
CA ARG A 736 21.36 17.99 -14.98
C ARG A 736 21.02 17.16 -13.75
N VAL A 737 19.95 17.51 -13.02
CA VAL A 737 19.64 16.86 -11.74
C VAL A 737 19.14 15.44 -11.95
N GLN A 738 19.87 14.49 -11.37
CA GLN A 738 19.39 13.16 -11.12
C GLN A 738 18.63 13.17 -9.79
N VAL A 739 17.32 12.97 -9.86
CA VAL A 739 16.47 12.85 -8.67
C VAL A 739 16.41 11.39 -8.26
N VAL A 740 16.70 11.11 -7.00
CA VAL A 740 16.77 9.75 -6.45
C VAL A 740 15.87 9.69 -5.23
N GLY A 741 14.87 8.82 -5.26
CA GLY A 741 14.14 8.42 -4.07
C GLY A 741 14.94 7.41 -3.26
N SER A 742 14.90 7.49 -1.93
CA SER A 742 15.59 6.52 -1.07
C SER A 742 14.82 6.24 0.21
N GLY A 743 14.96 5.01 0.72
CA GLY A 743 14.28 4.53 1.91
C GLY A 743 15.19 3.64 2.74
N GLY A 744 14.91 3.61 4.04
CA GLY A 744 15.64 2.82 5.03
C GLY A 744 15.31 3.30 6.45
N PRO A 745 15.01 2.40 7.41
CA PRO A 745 15.02 2.78 8.81
C PRO A 745 16.45 2.97 9.34
N THR A 746 16.59 3.64 10.48
CA THR A 746 17.90 3.83 11.16
C THR A 746 18.61 2.51 11.42
N GLU A 747 17.85 1.45 11.71
CA GLU A 747 18.36 0.10 11.94
C GLU A 747 19.02 -0.57 10.71
N THR A 748 18.85 0.00 9.50
CA THR A 748 19.45 -0.48 8.24
C THR A 748 20.45 0.51 7.65
N ILE A 749 20.94 1.44 8.49
CA ILE A 749 22.03 2.39 8.20
C ILE A 749 21.63 3.42 7.14
N CYS A 750 20.76 4.36 7.53
CA CYS A 750 20.33 5.51 6.73
C CYS A 750 19.56 5.15 5.44
N TRP A 751 20.26 4.76 4.37
CA TRP A 751 19.66 4.42 3.08
C TRP A 751 19.92 2.96 2.74
N SER A 752 18.88 2.32 2.24
CA SER A 752 18.86 0.87 2.03
C SER A 752 18.26 0.49 0.67
N LEU A 753 17.47 1.40 0.10
CA LEU A 753 16.89 1.32 -1.24
C LEU A 753 17.18 2.59 -2.03
N PHE A 754 17.34 2.48 -3.35
CA PHE A 754 17.39 3.62 -4.26
C PHE A 754 16.47 3.45 -5.47
N GLN A 755 15.69 4.50 -5.77
CA GLN A 755 14.94 4.68 -6.99
C GLN A 755 15.48 5.89 -7.77
N PRO A 756 16.37 5.68 -8.77
CA PRO A 756 16.65 6.71 -9.75
C PRO A 756 15.36 7.07 -10.51
N ILE A 757 14.82 8.26 -10.26
CA ILE A 757 13.54 8.66 -10.83
C ILE A 757 13.79 9.11 -12.27
N GLY A 758 13.27 8.34 -13.22
CA GLY A 758 13.20 8.68 -14.64
C GLY A 758 11.84 9.30 -14.98
N GLU A 759 11.07 8.59 -15.80
CA GLU A 759 9.65 8.88 -16.04
C GLU A 759 8.82 8.49 -14.81
N VAL A 760 7.81 9.31 -14.51
CA VAL A 760 6.90 9.09 -13.38
C VAL A 760 5.61 8.49 -13.93
N ASP A 761 5.25 7.30 -13.46
CA ASP A 761 3.98 6.67 -13.81
C ASP A 761 2.83 7.40 -13.09
N PRO A 762 1.84 7.96 -13.81
CA PRO A 762 0.68 8.60 -13.21
C PRO A 762 -0.18 7.67 -12.34
N ALA A 763 -0.08 6.35 -12.54
CA ALA A 763 -0.80 5.35 -11.76
C ALA A 763 -0.19 5.10 -10.36
N TRP A 764 1.03 5.58 -10.11
CA TRP A 764 1.67 5.44 -8.81
C TRP A 764 0.94 6.27 -7.75
N ALA A 765 0.65 5.67 -6.59
CA ALA A 765 0.21 6.43 -5.43
C ALA A 765 1.36 7.24 -4.80
N SER A 766 2.60 6.81 -5.03
CA SER A 766 3.85 7.43 -4.56
C SER A 766 5.01 6.99 -5.43
N ILE A 767 6.09 7.79 -5.50
CA ILE A 767 7.33 7.29 -6.11
C ILE A 767 7.80 6.04 -5.34
N PRO A 768 8.03 4.89 -6.02
CA PRO A 768 8.60 3.69 -5.40
C PRO A 768 9.97 3.96 -4.79
N TYR A 769 10.37 3.16 -3.79
CA TYR A 769 11.66 3.32 -3.12
C TYR A 769 12.80 2.60 -3.83
N GLY A 770 12.47 1.78 -4.84
CA GLY A 770 13.42 1.21 -5.79
C GLY A 770 14.03 -0.10 -5.33
N THR A 771 15.30 -0.30 -5.62
CA THR A 771 15.99 -1.58 -5.37
C THR A 771 17.08 -1.46 -4.31
N PRO A 772 17.48 -2.59 -3.68
CA PRO A 772 18.46 -2.57 -2.59
C PRO A 772 19.84 -2.04 -2.99
N ILE A 773 20.54 -1.46 -2.01
CA ILE A 773 21.95 -1.08 -2.14
C ILE A 773 22.88 -2.29 -2.03
N THR A 774 24.16 -2.09 -2.37
CA THR A 774 25.19 -3.13 -2.20
C THR A 774 25.20 -3.69 -0.78
N ASN A 775 25.33 -5.02 -0.68
CA ASN A 775 25.31 -5.82 0.54
C ASN A 775 23.98 -5.77 1.33
N GLN A 776 22.85 -5.40 0.73
CA GLN A 776 21.53 -5.50 1.36
C GLN A 776 20.53 -6.22 0.46
N ALA A 777 19.73 -7.09 1.04
CA ALA A 777 18.59 -7.71 0.37
C ALA A 777 17.30 -7.30 1.09
N TYR A 778 16.27 -6.94 0.34
CA TYR A 778 14.93 -6.72 0.86
C TYR A 778 14.07 -7.90 0.51
N HIS A 779 13.21 -8.31 1.44
CA HIS A 779 12.24 -9.37 1.25
C HIS A 779 10.86 -8.84 1.64
N ILE A 780 9.84 -9.28 0.90
CA ILE A 780 8.44 -9.01 1.22
C ILE A 780 7.85 -10.32 1.70
N LEU A 781 7.60 -10.41 3.02
CA LEU A 781 7.29 -11.68 3.68
C LEU A 781 5.90 -11.67 4.33
N ASP A 782 5.30 -12.86 4.50
CA ASP A 782 4.16 -13.05 5.40
C ASP A 782 4.57 -13.06 6.89
N GLU A 783 3.59 -13.28 7.77
CA GLU A 783 3.78 -13.36 9.23
C GLU A 783 4.69 -14.52 9.65
N GLU A 784 4.80 -15.56 8.83
CA GLU A 784 5.68 -16.71 9.03
C GLU A 784 7.04 -16.60 8.31
N LEU A 785 7.38 -15.40 7.80
CA LEU A 785 8.63 -15.10 7.10
C LEU A 785 8.82 -15.84 5.77
N ARG A 786 7.74 -16.13 5.05
CA ARG A 786 7.76 -16.70 3.69
C ARG A 786 7.55 -15.61 2.65
N GLU A 787 8.19 -15.81 1.49
CA GLU A 787 8.14 -14.86 0.39
C GLU A 787 6.73 -14.65 -0.16
N ARG A 788 6.41 -13.41 -0.54
CA ARG A 788 5.13 -13.05 -1.16
C ARG A 788 5.27 -12.86 -2.68
N PRO A 789 4.25 -13.20 -3.48
CA PRO A 789 4.24 -12.94 -4.91
C PRO A 789 4.36 -11.43 -5.24
N ILE A 790 4.74 -11.12 -6.48
CA ILE A 790 4.77 -9.74 -6.97
C ILE A 790 3.36 -9.12 -6.91
N GLY A 791 3.28 -7.86 -6.52
CA GLY A 791 2.02 -7.12 -6.37
C GLY A 791 1.29 -7.35 -5.04
N VAL A 792 1.69 -8.35 -4.27
CA VAL A 792 1.04 -8.75 -3.02
C VAL A 792 1.70 -8.05 -1.82
N PRO A 793 0.92 -7.36 -0.97
CA PRO A 793 1.44 -6.79 0.26
C PRO A 793 2.05 -7.83 1.21
N GLY A 794 3.12 -7.44 1.89
CA GLY A 794 3.72 -8.19 2.98
C GLY A 794 4.62 -7.31 3.85
N GLN A 795 5.14 -7.87 4.92
CA GLN A 795 6.10 -7.20 5.80
C GLN A 795 7.44 -7.04 5.10
N MET A 796 7.99 -5.83 5.15
CA MET A 796 9.30 -5.54 4.61
C MET A 796 10.38 -5.98 5.60
N VAL A 797 11.27 -6.85 5.14
CA VAL A 797 12.38 -7.39 5.95
C VAL A 797 13.69 -7.16 5.22
N VAL A 798 14.68 -6.63 5.94
CA VAL A 798 16.01 -6.34 5.35
C VAL A 798 17.01 -7.38 5.84
N ALA A 799 17.56 -8.16 4.94
CA ALA A 799 18.60 -9.15 5.22
C ALA A 799 19.97 -8.62 4.82
N SER A 800 20.89 -8.57 5.78
CA SER A 800 22.28 -8.19 5.53
C SER A 800 23.21 -8.58 6.68
N GLU A 801 24.44 -8.96 6.36
CA GLU A 801 25.51 -9.16 7.33
C GLU A 801 26.34 -7.88 7.59
N VAL A 802 26.14 -6.83 6.78
CA VAL A 802 26.96 -5.60 6.76
C VAL A 802 26.10 -4.35 6.97
N GLY A 803 24.99 -4.25 6.26
CA GLY A 803 24.08 -3.11 6.22
C GLY A 803 23.04 -3.05 7.34
N LEU A 804 23.21 -3.80 8.42
CA LEU A 804 22.32 -3.75 9.59
C LEU A 804 23.05 -3.20 10.81
N ALA A 805 22.37 -2.36 11.58
CA ALA A 805 22.78 -1.97 12.93
C ALA A 805 23.02 -3.22 13.79
N HIS A 806 23.91 -3.14 14.77
CA HIS A 806 24.19 -4.23 15.71
C HIS A 806 22.98 -4.58 16.56
N GLY A 807 22.15 -3.59 16.84
CA GLY A 807 20.97 -3.72 17.69
C GLY A 807 20.70 -2.42 18.43
N TYR A 808 20.04 -2.56 19.56
CA TYR A 808 19.73 -1.45 20.46
C TYR A 808 20.72 -1.39 21.62
N TRP A 809 21.19 -0.19 21.95
CA TRP A 809 22.21 0.08 22.96
C TRP A 809 21.76 -0.45 24.31
N ARG A 810 22.43 -1.52 24.77
CA ARG A 810 22.18 -2.18 26.07
C ARG A 810 20.73 -2.67 26.25
N ASP A 811 20.07 -3.04 25.15
CA ASP A 811 18.73 -3.62 25.15
C ASP A 811 18.71 -4.92 24.31
N PRO A 812 19.20 -6.04 24.87
CA PRO A 812 19.30 -7.31 24.14
C PRO A 812 17.93 -7.93 23.85
N GLU A 813 16.92 -7.68 24.68
CA GLU A 813 15.56 -8.21 24.50
C GLU A 813 14.91 -7.60 23.26
N ARG A 814 14.89 -6.27 23.15
CA ARG A 814 14.36 -5.58 21.97
C ARG A 814 15.19 -5.88 20.73
N THR A 815 16.50 -6.08 20.89
CA THR A 815 17.38 -6.48 19.78
C THR A 815 16.98 -7.84 19.23
N ALA A 816 16.81 -8.86 20.09
CA ALA A 816 16.40 -10.19 19.66
C ALA A 816 15.00 -10.22 19.01
N ALA A 817 14.09 -9.34 19.46
CA ALA A 817 12.74 -9.24 18.90
C ALA A 817 12.68 -8.63 17.49
N LYS A 818 13.65 -7.79 17.11
CA LYS A 818 13.65 -7.08 15.81
C LYS A 818 14.75 -7.52 14.86
N PHE A 819 15.87 -8.05 15.36
CA PHE A 819 16.99 -8.55 14.58
C PHE A 819 17.02 -10.08 14.66
N VAL A 820 16.44 -10.72 13.65
CA VAL A 820 16.23 -12.17 13.57
C VAL A 820 17.21 -12.81 12.57
N ARG A 821 17.13 -14.14 12.40
CA ARG A 821 17.75 -14.84 11.27
C ARG A 821 16.66 -15.39 10.37
N LEU A 822 16.78 -15.16 9.07
CA LEU A 822 15.79 -15.68 8.12
C LEU A 822 15.84 -17.21 8.06
N PRO A 823 14.67 -17.88 8.04
CA PRO A 823 14.60 -19.30 7.73
C PRO A 823 15.26 -19.62 6.37
N GLY A 824 15.88 -20.79 6.26
CA GLY A 824 16.57 -21.23 5.04
C GLY A 824 17.95 -20.59 4.87
N SER A 825 18.03 -19.28 4.58
CA SER A 825 19.31 -18.61 4.30
C SER A 825 20.18 -18.45 5.55
N GLY A 826 19.57 -18.35 6.74
CA GLY A 826 20.25 -18.09 8.01
C GLY A 826 20.84 -16.68 8.12
N ARG A 827 20.69 -15.81 7.09
CA ARG A 827 21.19 -14.43 7.09
C ARG A 827 20.53 -13.63 8.21
N ARG A 828 21.30 -12.75 8.83
CA ARG A 828 20.75 -11.78 9.79
C ARG A 828 19.80 -10.83 9.07
N ALA A 829 18.65 -10.56 9.69
CA ALA A 829 17.62 -9.72 9.12
C ALA A 829 16.97 -8.80 10.17
N TYR A 830 16.46 -7.66 9.72
CA TYR A 830 15.75 -6.68 10.53
C TYR A 830 14.28 -6.58 10.09
N LEU A 831 13.37 -6.73 11.06
CA LEU A 831 11.93 -6.58 10.88
C LEU A 831 11.54 -5.10 10.95
N THR A 832 11.30 -4.47 9.80
CA THR A 832 11.11 -3.00 9.70
C THR A 832 9.80 -2.51 10.34
N GLY A 833 8.76 -3.35 10.33
CA GLY A 833 7.38 -2.98 10.63
C GLY A 833 6.70 -2.16 9.53
N ASP A 834 7.37 -1.95 8.39
CA ASP A 834 6.77 -1.37 7.19
C ASP A 834 6.11 -2.47 6.35
N LEU A 835 5.00 -2.14 5.70
CA LEU A 835 4.35 -2.97 4.68
C LEU A 835 4.78 -2.48 3.31
N GLY A 836 5.06 -3.43 2.42
CA GLY A 836 5.44 -3.13 1.05
C GLY A 836 5.09 -4.28 0.11
N ARG A 837 5.36 -4.07 -1.18
CA ARG A 837 5.23 -5.08 -2.22
C ARG A 837 6.26 -4.89 -3.31
N TYR A 838 6.60 -5.98 -4.00
CA TYR A 838 7.35 -5.89 -5.24
C TYR A 838 6.45 -5.39 -6.37
N LEU A 839 7.01 -4.53 -7.21
CA LEU A 839 6.47 -4.17 -8.51
C LEU A 839 7.01 -5.13 -9.59
N PRO A 840 6.39 -5.18 -10.79
CA PRO A 840 6.81 -6.10 -11.86
C PRO A 840 8.26 -5.95 -12.33
N ASP A 841 8.90 -4.81 -12.08
CA ASP A 841 10.32 -4.57 -12.38
C ASP A 841 11.27 -4.96 -11.23
N GLY A 842 10.71 -5.44 -10.12
CA GLY A 842 11.44 -5.81 -8.90
C GLY A 842 11.75 -4.64 -7.98
N SER A 843 11.33 -3.41 -8.31
CA SER A 843 11.36 -2.29 -7.38
C SER A 843 10.33 -2.48 -6.26
N ILE A 844 10.56 -1.81 -5.13
CA ILE A 844 9.72 -1.94 -3.95
C ILE A 844 8.86 -0.68 -3.76
N GLU A 845 7.57 -0.90 -3.61
CA GLU A 845 6.60 0.11 -3.17
C GLU A 845 6.32 -0.07 -1.67
N ILE A 846 6.35 1.03 -0.92
CA ILE A 846 6.00 1.05 0.52
C ILE A 846 4.55 1.47 0.64
N LEU A 847 3.74 0.62 1.29
CA LEU A 847 2.30 0.81 1.46
C LEU A 847 1.95 1.50 2.79
N GLY A 848 2.89 1.51 3.73
CA GLY A 848 2.72 2.14 5.03
C GLY A 848 3.33 1.30 6.15
N ARG A 849 2.74 1.39 7.34
CA ARG A 849 3.15 0.63 8.52
C ARG A 849 1.99 -0.19 9.04
N ASP A 850 2.33 -1.35 9.59
CA ASP A 850 1.38 -2.22 10.28
C ASP A 850 1.19 -1.82 11.77
N ASP A 851 2.06 -0.95 12.29
CA ASP A 851 2.00 -0.43 13.65
C ASP A 851 1.51 1.03 13.73
N PHE A 852 1.39 1.56 14.95
CA PHE A 852 0.94 2.94 15.21
C PHE A 852 2.04 3.99 15.01
N GLN A 853 3.15 3.64 14.36
CA GLN A 853 4.17 4.61 14.05
C GLN A 853 3.81 5.38 12.78
N VAL A 854 4.08 6.67 12.80
CA VAL A 854 3.80 7.56 11.67
C VAL A 854 5.04 8.38 11.33
N LYS A 855 5.17 8.71 10.05
CA LYS A 855 6.13 9.71 9.57
C LYS A 855 5.40 11.04 9.40
N ILE A 856 5.89 12.09 10.05
CA ILE A 856 5.34 13.44 9.94
C ILE A 856 6.50 14.36 9.57
N GLN A 857 6.47 14.89 8.34
CA GLN A 857 7.54 15.77 7.81
C GLN A 857 8.91 15.12 7.87
N GLY A 858 8.97 13.83 7.52
CA GLY A 858 10.17 13.00 7.59
C GLY A 858 10.66 12.64 9.00
N GLN A 859 9.96 13.05 10.06
CA GLN A 859 10.30 12.65 11.43
C GLN A 859 9.52 11.40 11.84
N ARG A 860 10.24 10.44 12.43
CA ARG A 860 9.70 9.18 12.91
C ARG A 860 9.05 9.37 14.27
N VAL A 861 7.72 9.33 14.30
CA VAL A 861 6.90 9.57 15.49
C VAL A 861 6.23 8.27 15.95
N GLU A 862 6.52 7.87 17.18
CA GLU A 862 5.81 6.80 17.86
C GLU A 862 4.64 7.40 18.65
N LEU A 863 3.40 7.17 18.20
CA LEU A 863 2.22 7.71 18.89
C LEU A 863 2.16 7.23 20.35
N GLY A 864 2.62 6.00 20.60
CA GLY A 864 2.75 5.42 21.93
C GLY A 864 3.68 6.19 22.88
N GLU A 865 4.74 6.85 22.39
CA GLU A 865 5.64 7.67 23.23
C GLU A 865 4.90 8.89 23.78
N ILE A 866 4.10 9.53 22.94
CA ILE A 866 3.29 10.69 23.30
C ILE A 866 2.20 10.26 24.29
N GLU A 867 1.52 9.16 24.00
CA GLU A 867 0.48 8.58 24.88
C GLU A 867 1.04 8.17 26.25
N ALA A 868 2.27 7.64 26.30
CA ALA A 868 2.94 7.29 27.55
C ALA A 868 3.31 8.52 28.37
N ALA A 869 3.88 9.55 27.74
CA ALA A 869 4.20 10.82 28.41
C ALA A 869 2.94 11.51 28.95
N LEU A 870 1.84 11.48 28.19
CA LEU A 870 0.54 11.98 28.60
C LEU A 870 -0.04 11.22 29.79
N ARG A 871 0.05 9.89 29.79
CA ARG A 871 -0.41 9.04 30.92
C ARG A 871 0.36 9.28 32.23
N GLN A 872 1.54 9.88 32.16
CA GLN A 872 2.33 10.24 33.34
C GLN A 872 1.94 11.62 33.91
N ASP A 873 1.09 12.40 33.23
CA ASP A 873 0.58 13.67 33.76
C ASP A 873 -0.60 13.41 34.73
N PRO A 874 -0.57 13.98 35.96
CA PRO A 874 -1.66 13.78 36.93
C PRO A 874 -3.03 14.27 36.47
N GLY A 875 -3.07 15.19 35.49
CA GLY A 875 -4.31 15.73 34.92
C GLY A 875 -4.95 14.84 33.85
N VAL A 876 -4.33 13.72 33.47
CA VAL A 876 -4.78 12.83 32.37
C VAL A 876 -5.18 11.46 32.91
N ARG A 877 -6.45 11.06 32.73
CA ARG A 877 -6.94 9.70 33.05
C ARG A 877 -6.69 8.71 31.90
N ALA A 878 -6.86 9.16 30.66
CA ALA A 878 -6.56 8.38 29.47
C ALA A 878 -6.18 9.32 28.31
N ALA A 879 -5.33 8.85 27.41
CA ALA A 879 -4.92 9.61 26.23
C ALA A 879 -4.71 8.69 25.03
N VAL A 880 -5.13 9.15 23.86
CA VAL A 880 -4.89 8.49 22.57
C VAL A 880 -4.43 9.57 21.60
N VAL A 881 -3.37 9.31 20.85
CA VAL A 881 -2.87 10.25 19.84
C VAL A 881 -3.07 9.61 18.47
N VAL A 882 -3.56 10.41 17.53
CA VAL A 882 -3.73 10.02 16.13
C VAL A 882 -3.05 11.04 15.22
N ALA A 883 -2.77 10.65 13.97
CA ALA A 883 -2.20 11.53 12.96
C ALA A 883 -3.06 11.53 11.68
N PRO A 884 -4.26 12.15 11.71
CA PRO A 884 -5.14 12.25 10.55
C PRO A 884 -4.43 12.98 9.41
N ARG A 885 -4.79 12.61 8.19
CA ARG A 885 -4.34 13.28 6.97
C ARG A 885 -5.40 14.31 6.58
N SER A 886 -5.02 15.56 6.33
CA SER A 886 -5.93 16.56 5.77
C SER A 886 -6.27 16.25 4.31
N GLU A 887 -7.27 16.94 3.75
CA GLU A 887 -7.62 16.86 2.31
C GLU A 887 -6.42 17.19 1.39
N HIS A 888 -5.49 18.01 1.88
CA HIS A 888 -4.24 18.37 1.18
C HIS A 888 -3.08 17.41 1.43
N GLY A 889 -3.33 16.24 2.04
CA GLY A 889 -2.33 15.18 2.19
C GLY A 889 -1.35 15.33 3.37
N VAL A 890 -1.47 16.37 4.19
CA VAL A 890 -0.57 16.66 5.31
C VAL A 890 -1.04 15.94 6.59
N ARG A 891 -0.13 15.24 7.28
CA ARG A 891 -0.41 14.62 8.58
C ARG A 891 -0.09 15.59 9.73
N ARG A 892 -0.95 15.64 10.76
CA ARG A 892 -0.70 16.39 12.01
C ARG A 892 -1.10 15.57 13.22
N LEU A 893 -0.37 15.71 14.32
CA LEU A 893 -0.69 15.04 15.58
C LEU A 893 -1.92 15.67 16.26
N HIS A 894 -2.88 14.83 16.62
CA HIS A 894 -4.08 15.21 17.36
C HIS A 894 -4.21 14.36 18.62
N GLY A 895 -4.27 15.00 19.79
CA GLY A 895 -4.37 14.34 21.09
C GLY A 895 -5.82 14.30 21.60
N PHE A 896 -6.34 13.10 21.82
CA PHE A 896 -7.61 12.88 22.51
C PHE A 896 -7.34 12.59 23.99
N LEU A 897 -7.93 13.39 24.87
CA LEU A 897 -7.70 13.33 26.31
C LEU A 897 -8.99 13.02 27.06
N VAL A 898 -8.92 12.16 28.06
CA VAL A 898 -9.88 12.12 29.17
C VAL A 898 -9.19 12.76 30.37
N THR A 899 -9.56 13.98 30.72
CA THR A 899 -8.91 14.73 31.81
C THR A 899 -9.47 14.33 33.17
N ALA A 900 -8.69 14.54 34.23
CA ALA A 900 -9.21 14.56 35.59
C ALA A 900 -10.01 15.85 35.81
N ASP A 901 -11.06 15.80 36.65
CA ASP A 901 -12.02 16.90 36.82
C ASP A 901 -11.31 18.24 37.09
N GLY A 902 -11.54 19.23 36.21
CA GLY A 902 -11.05 20.60 36.36
C GLY A 902 -9.67 20.90 35.74
N CYS A 903 -8.96 19.94 35.13
CA CYS A 903 -7.68 20.23 34.48
C CYS A 903 -7.85 20.68 33.02
N PRO A 904 -7.45 21.91 32.65
CA PRO A 904 -7.51 22.39 31.26
C PRO A 904 -6.50 21.68 30.37
N ALA A 905 -6.89 21.38 29.12
CA ALA A 905 -6.00 20.75 28.13
C ALA A 905 -4.73 21.58 27.86
N ASP A 906 -4.82 22.92 27.95
CA ASP A 906 -3.68 23.82 27.75
C ASP A 906 -2.58 23.62 28.81
N GLU A 907 -2.94 23.35 30.06
CA GLU A 907 -1.94 23.09 31.10
C GLU A 907 -1.22 21.76 30.89
N ILE A 908 -1.97 20.73 30.46
CA ILE A 908 -1.43 19.40 30.12
C ILE A 908 -0.47 19.54 28.93
N ARG A 909 -0.84 20.31 27.91
CA ARG A 909 0.02 20.62 26.77
C ARG A 909 1.31 21.32 27.19
N SER A 910 1.23 22.33 28.05
CA SER A 910 2.42 23.04 28.55
C SER A 910 3.36 22.13 29.32
N ARG A 911 2.83 21.22 30.15
CA ARG A 911 3.65 20.23 30.86
C ARG A 911 4.24 19.18 29.91
N LEU A 912 3.49 18.72 28.91
CA LEU A 912 3.99 17.79 27.90
C LEU A 912 5.16 18.39 27.10
N ALA A 913 5.07 19.67 26.73
CA ALA A 913 6.12 20.39 26.00
C ALA A 913 7.43 20.57 26.80
N GLN A 914 7.40 20.41 28.13
CA GLN A 914 8.62 20.40 28.95
C GLN A 914 9.35 19.05 28.89
N ARG A 915 8.66 17.98 28.48
CA ARG A 915 9.15 16.59 28.58
C ARG A 915 9.47 15.99 27.22
N LEU A 916 8.72 16.38 26.19
CA LEU A 916 8.86 15.91 24.82
C LEU A 916 9.42 17.00 23.89
N PRO A 917 10.20 16.62 22.86
CA PRO A 917 10.53 17.50 21.75
C PRO A 917 9.29 18.16 21.13
N LYS A 918 9.45 19.38 20.61
CA LYS A 918 8.35 20.20 20.04
C LYS A 918 7.51 19.44 19.00
N HIS A 919 8.14 18.63 18.16
CA HIS A 919 7.48 17.89 17.09
C HIS A 919 6.67 16.67 17.56
N LEU A 920 6.89 16.19 18.80
CA LEU A 920 6.11 15.11 19.42
C LEU A 920 4.92 15.65 20.23
N VAL A 921 4.78 16.97 20.36
CA VAL A 921 3.65 17.58 21.07
C VAL A 921 2.48 17.76 20.09
N PRO A 922 1.29 17.15 20.33
CA PRO A 922 0.14 17.32 19.46
C PRO A 922 -0.23 18.78 19.25
N SER A 923 -0.61 19.13 18.02
CA SER A 923 -1.02 20.48 17.67
C SER A 923 -2.53 20.66 17.81
N GLY A 924 -3.32 19.61 17.53
CA GLY A 924 -4.75 19.54 17.82
C GLY A 924 -5.05 18.77 19.11
N TRP A 925 -6.10 19.18 19.83
CA TRP A 925 -6.52 18.55 21.09
C TRP A 925 -8.04 18.46 21.18
N THR A 926 -8.55 17.34 21.69
CA THR A 926 -9.97 17.18 22.02
C THR A 926 -10.09 16.51 23.38
N VAL A 927 -10.86 17.13 24.28
CA VAL A 927 -11.23 16.53 25.56
C VAL A 927 -12.50 15.72 25.38
N LEU A 928 -12.48 14.47 25.81
CA LEU A 928 -13.58 13.53 25.77
C LEU A 928 -13.95 13.13 27.20
N ASP A 929 -15.24 12.84 27.42
CA ASP A 929 -15.70 12.24 28.68
C ASP A 929 -15.15 10.83 28.85
N THR A 930 -15.11 10.05 27.75
CA THR A 930 -14.56 8.69 27.68
C THR A 930 -13.99 8.41 26.29
N LEU A 931 -13.00 7.51 26.18
CA LEU A 931 -12.48 7.06 24.89
C LEU A 931 -13.50 6.15 24.17
N PRO A 932 -13.73 6.31 22.85
CA PRO A 932 -14.55 5.38 22.08
C PRO A 932 -13.84 4.03 21.99
N LEU A 933 -14.61 2.95 22.17
CA LEU A 933 -14.12 1.58 22.14
C LEU A 933 -14.81 0.81 21.00
N THR A 934 -14.04 -0.02 20.32
CA THR A 934 -14.53 -1.09 19.44
C THR A 934 -15.32 -2.13 20.26
N ARG A 935 -16.12 -2.97 19.60
CA ARG A 935 -16.86 -4.07 20.28
C ARG A 935 -15.96 -5.05 21.03
N ASN A 936 -14.67 -5.13 20.67
CA ASN A 936 -13.66 -5.95 21.34
C ASN A 936 -13.01 -5.27 22.56
N GLY A 937 -13.52 -4.11 22.98
CA GLY A 937 -13.02 -3.35 24.13
C GLY A 937 -11.68 -2.63 23.89
N LYS A 938 -11.16 -2.63 22.66
CA LYS A 938 -9.99 -1.84 22.25
C LYS A 938 -10.42 -0.43 21.84
N VAL A 939 -9.56 0.57 22.01
CA VAL A 939 -9.80 1.95 21.54
C VAL A 939 -10.09 1.97 20.04
N ASP A 940 -11.17 2.65 19.65
CA ASP A 940 -11.55 2.86 18.25
C ASP A 940 -10.83 4.10 17.68
N ARG A 941 -9.60 3.87 17.17
CA ARG A 941 -8.78 4.94 16.58
C ARG A 941 -9.36 5.46 15.26
N LEU A 942 -10.12 4.67 14.52
CA LEU A 942 -10.75 5.08 13.25
C LEU A 942 -11.83 6.12 13.51
N ALA A 943 -12.72 5.87 14.48
CA ALA A 943 -13.72 6.84 14.91
C ALA A 943 -13.09 8.16 15.39
N LEU A 944 -11.96 8.09 16.09
CA LEU A 944 -11.19 9.26 16.52
C LEU A 944 -10.58 10.03 15.34
N VAL A 945 -10.04 9.33 14.34
CA VAL A 945 -9.50 9.95 13.11
C VAL A 945 -10.59 10.69 12.34
N GLU A 946 -11.76 10.07 12.14
CA GLU A 946 -12.91 10.73 11.48
C GLU A 946 -13.40 11.95 12.25
N SER A 947 -13.48 11.84 13.58
CA SER A 947 -13.89 12.96 14.45
C SER A 947 -12.91 14.13 14.38
N ALA A 948 -11.61 13.86 14.30
CA ALA A 948 -10.60 14.90 14.13
C ALA A 948 -10.70 15.56 12.74
N GLY A 949 -10.99 14.77 11.70
CA GLY A 949 -11.20 15.28 10.33
C GLY A 949 -12.40 16.21 10.20
N ARG A 950 -13.49 15.99 10.94
CA ARG A 950 -14.69 16.86 10.93
C ARG A 950 -14.53 18.17 11.72
N GLN A 951 -13.53 18.28 12.59
CA GLN A 951 -13.30 19.48 13.41
C GLN A 951 -12.64 20.65 12.62
N SER A 952 -12.20 20.42 11.38
CA SER A 952 -11.71 21.49 10.49
C SER A 952 -12.83 22.41 9.96
N ASP A 953 -14.10 22.03 10.12
CA ASP A 953 -15.27 22.81 9.70
C ASP A 953 -15.70 23.81 10.78
N ARG A 954 -14.86 24.83 11.03
CA ARG A 954 -15.34 26.03 11.74
C ARG A 954 -16.22 26.86 10.79
N ALA A 955 -17.41 27.25 11.22
CA ALA A 955 -18.21 28.23 10.51
C ALA A 955 -17.46 29.58 10.47
N PRO A 956 -17.45 30.29 9.32
CA PRO A 956 -16.71 31.54 9.17
C PRO A 956 -17.22 32.60 10.14
N ALA A 957 -16.30 33.23 10.86
CA ALA A 957 -16.58 34.39 11.70
C ALA A 957 -16.01 35.63 11.00
N PRO A 958 -16.81 36.68 10.75
CA PRO A 958 -16.32 37.85 10.04
C PRO A 958 -15.17 38.50 10.82
N THR A 959 -14.04 38.69 10.15
CA THR A 959 -12.86 39.39 10.69
C THR A 959 -13.07 40.91 10.57
N GLU A 960 -13.42 41.58 11.68
CA GLU A 960 -13.42 43.05 11.80
C GLU A 960 -11.98 43.60 11.96
N GLY A 961 -11.06 43.16 11.10
CA GLY A 961 -9.64 43.56 11.13
C GLY A 961 -9.24 44.49 9.96
N GLY A 962 -8.12 45.20 10.11
CA GLY A 962 -7.54 46.03 9.05
C GLY A 962 -7.05 45.23 7.84
N PRO A 963 -6.73 45.87 6.69
CA PRO A 963 -6.37 45.17 5.45
C PRO A 963 -5.21 44.18 5.58
N LEU A 964 -4.20 44.51 6.39
CA LEU A 964 -3.04 43.65 6.61
C LEU A 964 -3.37 42.44 7.50
N GLU A 965 -4.25 42.60 8.49
CA GLU A 965 -4.73 41.48 9.31
C GLU A 965 -5.50 40.47 8.46
N GLN A 966 -6.31 40.94 7.52
CA GLN A 966 -7.04 40.08 6.58
C GLN A 966 -6.08 39.27 5.70
N VAL A 967 -5.02 39.91 5.18
CA VAL A 967 -4.00 39.22 4.38
C VAL A 967 -3.26 38.16 5.21
N VAL A 968 -2.86 38.51 6.44
CA VAL A 968 -2.16 37.58 7.35
C VAL A 968 -3.05 36.40 7.74
N CYS A 969 -4.32 36.65 8.05
CA CYS A 969 -5.28 35.61 8.40
C CYS A 969 -5.61 34.70 7.22
N ALA A 970 -5.87 35.25 6.04
CA ALA A 970 -6.16 34.47 4.84
C ALA A 970 -4.97 33.60 4.43
N ALA A 971 -3.75 34.16 4.45
CA ALA A 971 -2.54 33.40 4.17
C ALA A 971 -2.32 32.28 5.20
N ALA A 972 -2.57 32.55 6.49
CA ALA A 972 -2.49 31.51 7.53
C ALA A 972 -3.54 30.41 7.34
N ALA A 973 -4.79 30.76 7.02
CA ALA A 973 -5.85 29.79 6.75
C ALA A 973 -5.51 28.89 5.54
N GLN A 974 -5.03 29.49 4.45
CA GLN A 974 -4.60 28.77 3.25
C GLN A 974 -3.45 27.81 3.55
N ILE A 975 -2.41 28.26 4.24
CA ILE A 975 -1.26 27.42 4.59
C ILE A 975 -1.65 26.28 5.54
N LEU A 976 -2.59 26.54 6.44
CA LEU A 976 -3.01 25.56 7.44
C LEU A 976 -4.12 24.63 6.96
N GLY A 977 -4.74 24.89 5.81
CA GLY A 977 -5.89 24.14 5.29
C GLY A 977 -7.13 24.32 6.16
N LEU A 978 -7.36 25.56 6.64
CA LEU A 978 -8.49 25.92 7.49
C LEU A 978 -9.52 26.70 6.68
N ALA A 979 -10.80 26.57 7.02
CA ALA A 979 -11.86 27.38 6.42
C ALA A 979 -11.68 28.88 6.68
N ASP A 980 -11.16 29.26 7.85
CA ASP A 980 -10.87 30.65 8.24
C ASP A 980 -9.84 30.72 9.40
N ALA A 981 -9.25 31.90 9.62
CA ALA A 981 -8.39 32.24 10.75
C ALA A 981 -8.68 33.68 11.22
N VAL A 982 -8.58 33.96 12.53
CA VAL A 982 -8.85 35.29 13.09
C VAL A 982 -7.59 35.95 13.70
N PRO A 983 -7.53 37.28 13.85
CA PRO A 983 -6.34 37.97 14.38
C PRO A 983 -5.91 37.49 15.78
N ALA A 984 -6.85 37.08 16.62
CA ALA A 984 -6.56 36.54 17.94
C ALA A 984 -5.97 35.12 17.92
N ASP A 985 -6.03 34.44 16.77
CA ASP A 985 -5.47 33.11 16.65
C ASP A 985 -3.95 33.15 16.69
N ASN A 986 -3.39 32.15 17.36
CA ASN A 986 -1.97 31.89 17.33
C ASN A 986 -1.69 30.85 16.25
N PHE A 987 -0.85 31.19 15.27
CA PHE A 987 -0.51 30.35 14.13
C PHE A 987 -0.06 28.93 14.54
N PHE A 988 0.77 28.81 15.58
CA PHE A 988 1.23 27.50 16.09
C PHE A 988 0.18 26.77 16.95
N ARG A 989 -0.85 27.47 17.44
CA ARG A 989 -2.01 26.83 18.08
C ARG A 989 -3.02 26.31 17.05
N LEU A 990 -3.11 26.95 15.89
CA LEU A 990 -3.93 26.50 14.76
C LEU A 990 -3.34 25.30 13.99
N GLY A 991 -2.22 24.75 14.45
CA GLY A 991 -1.56 23.64 13.76
C GLY A 991 -0.35 24.02 12.94
N GLY A 992 0.08 25.29 12.99
CA GLY A 992 1.34 25.73 12.43
C GLY A 992 2.55 25.13 13.13
N ASP A 993 3.62 24.97 12.37
CA ASP A 993 4.93 24.47 12.75
C ASP A 993 6.00 25.30 12.01
N SER A 994 7.27 24.91 12.13
CA SER A 994 8.36 25.66 11.51
C SER A 994 8.27 25.71 9.99
N LEU A 995 7.84 24.61 9.36
CA LEU A 995 7.75 24.47 7.92
C LEU A 995 6.59 25.30 7.35
N SER A 996 5.40 25.17 7.93
CA SER A 996 4.25 25.99 7.58
C SER A 996 4.48 27.46 7.92
N GLY A 997 5.27 27.77 8.96
CA GLY A 997 5.74 29.12 9.24
C GLY A 997 6.62 29.70 8.12
N THR A 998 7.53 28.90 7.58
CA THR A 998 8.31 29.26 6.38
C THR A 998 7.38 29.52 5.18
N ARG A 999 6.42 28.62 4.92
CA ARG A 999 5.46 28.80 3.82
C ARG A 999 4.61 30.06 3.98
N LEU A 1000 4.18 30.35 5.21
CA LEU A 1000 3.45 31.58 5.53
C LEU A 1000 4.31 32.81 5.26
N ALA A 1001 5.58 32.82 5.69
CA ALA A 1001 6.49 33.92 5.43
C ALA A 1001 6.73 34.13 3.92
N SER A 1002 6.92 33.05 3.15
CA SER A 1002 7.08 33.11 1.69
C SER A 1002 5.83 33.63 0.98
N LEU A 1003 4.64 33.14 1.36
CA LEU A 1003 3.36 33.58 0.80
C LEU A 1003 3.09 35.05 1.13
N LEU A 1004 3.34 35.47 2.38
CA LEU A 1004 3.20 36.88 2.76
C LEU A 1004 4.19 37.77 2.02
N ARG A 1005 5.42 37.32 1.79
CA ARG A 1005 6.39 38.05 0.96
C ARG A 1005 5.90 38.21 -0.48
N GLU A 1006 5.33 37.16 -1.06
CA GLU A 1006 4.76 37.21 -2.42
C GLU A 1006 3.59 38.20 -2.51
N LEU A 1007 2.69 38.16 -1.53
CA LEU A 1007 1.51 39.02 -1.47
C LEU A 1007 1.86 40.48 -1.16
N LEU A 1008 2.86 40.73 -0.33
CA LEU A 1008 3.19 42.06 0.21
C LEU A 1008 4.45 42.68 -0.40
N GLY A 1009 5.12 42.00 -1.34
CA GLY A 1009 6.26 42.53 -2.08
C GLY A 1009 7.50 42.90 -1.25
N VAL A 1010 7.56 42.50 0.02
CA VAL A 1010 8.64 42.86 0.97
C VAL A 1010 9.18 41.58 1.63
N PRO A 1011 10.51 41.44 1.84
CA PRO A 1011 11.08 40.30 2.55
C PRO A 1011 10.53 40.16 3.97
N ILE A 1012 9.92 39.02 4.28
CA ILE A 1012 9.43 38.69 5.62
C ILE A 1012 10.32 37.57 6.18
N PRO A 1013 11.26 37.88 7.08
CA PRO A 1013 12.09 36.85 7.67
C PRO A 1013 11.26 35.95 8.59
N ILE A 1014 11.56 34.65 8.61
CA ILE A 1014 10.78 33.67 9.41
C ILE A 1014 10.75 34.01 10.90
N ARG A 1015 11.82 34.64 11.41
CA ARG A 1015 11.91 35.12 12.80
C ARG A 1015 10.77 36.07 13.19
N THR A 1016 10.21 36.80 12.23
CA THR A 1016 9.09 37.71 12.46
C THR A 1016 7.82 36.92 12.78
N VAL A 1017 7.55 35.83 12.04
CA VAL A 1017 6.43 34.92 12.28
C VAL A 1017 6.59 34.17 13.61
N PHE A 1018 7.82 33.75 13.95
CA PHE A 1018 8.10 33.07 15.21
C PHE A 1018 8.07 33.99 16.44
N GLY A 1019 8.53 35.23 16.27
CA GLY A 1019 8.54 36.25 17.32
C GLY A 1019 7.15 36.81 17.62
N HIS A 1020 6.25 36.79 16.63
CA HIS A 1020 4.88 37.28 16.74
C HIS A 1020 3.91 36.21 16.22
N PRO A 1021 3.66 35.14 17.00
CA PRO A 1021 2.88 34.00 16.55
C PRO A 1021 1.37 34.26 16.52
N VAL A 1022 0.88 35.33 17.15
CA VAL A 1022 -0.52 35.77 17.09
C VAL A 1022 -0.72 36.57 15.80
N LEU A 1023 -1.72 36.21 14.99
CA LEU A 1023 -1.86 36.74 13.63
C LEU A 1023 -2.06 38.27 13.60
N GLY A 1024 -2.79 38.83 14.57
CA GLY A 1024 -2.93 40.27 14.76
C GLY A 1024 -1.62 40.94 15.16
N GLU A 1025 -0.85 40.35 16.08
CA GLU A 1025 0.47 40.88 16.48
C GLU A 1025 1.48 40.81 15.32
N LEU A 1026 1.39 39.77 14.49
CA LEU A 1026 2.19 39.65 13.28
C LEU A 1026 1.84 40.76 12.28
N ALA A 1027 0.54 40.99 12.05
CA ALA A 1027 0.07 42.07 11.21
C ALA A 1027 0.52 43.45 11.75
N ASP A 1028 0.42 43.70 13.05
CA ASP A 1028 0.91 44.92 13.70
C ASP A 1028 2.41 45.11 13.51
N ARG A 1029 3.19 44.02 13.67
CA ARG A 1029 4.64 44.07 13.49
C ARG A 1029 5.03 44.39 12.05
N LEU A 1030 4.29 43.85 11.09
CA LEU A 1030 4.45 44.10 9.66
C LEU A 1030 3.98 45.52 9.29
N ALA A 1031 2.91 46.03 9.92
CA ALA A 1031 2.41 47.39 9.73
C ALA A 1031 3.39 48.47 10.20
N ALA A 1032 4.26 48.15 11.17
CA ALA A 1032 5.33 49.04 11.63
C ALA A 1032 6.45 49.26 10.59
N ASP A 1033 6.42 48.58 9.45
CA ASP A 1033 7.28 48.83 8.30
C ASP A 1033 6.51 49.66 7.24
N GLU A 1034 6.90 50.93 7.04
CA GLU A 1034 6.19 51.88 6.16
C GLU A 1034 6.07 51.38 4.71
N ALA A 1035 6.95 50.49 4.24
CA ALA A 1035 6.88 49.90 2.91
C ALA A 1035 5.75 48.86 2.76
N ILE A 1036 5.36 48.20 3.86
CA ILE A 1036 4.36 47.12 3.89
C ILE A 1036 2.94 47.68 4.00
N GLY A 1037 2.76 48.74 4.79
CA GLY A 1037 1.44 49.35 5.03
C GLY A 1037 0.74 49.87 3.76
N ALA A 1038 1.49 50.35 2.77
CA ALA A 1038 0.95 50.85 1.50
C ALA A 1038 0.55 49.74 0.51
N GLN A 1039 1.17 48.55 0.60
CA GLN A 1039 0.89 47.41 -0.29
C GLN A 1039 -0.22 46.48 0.23
N ALA A 1040 -0.51 46.53 1.53
CA ALA A 1040 -1.55 45.72 2.18
C ALA A 1040 -2.95 45.90 1.58
N VAL A 1041 -3.30 47.12 1.14
CA VAL A 1041 -4.61 47.41 0.52
C VAL A 1041 -4.75 46.75 -0.85
N SER A 1042 -3.67 46.71 -1.64
CA SER A 1042 -3.60 46.04 -2.94
C SER A 1042 -3.64 44.51 -2.80
N ALA A 1043 -2.95 43.96 -1.79
CA ALA A 1043 -2.91 42.52 -1.53
C ALA A 1043 -4.26 41.96 -1.07
N ALA A 1044 -5.00 42.70 -0.23
CA ALA A 1044 -6.35 42.32 0.21
C ALA A 1044 -7.35 42.25 -0.97
N GLU A 1045 -7.24 43.15 -1.95
CA GLU A 1045 -8.05 43.13 -3.18
C GLU A 1045 -7.70 41.95 -4.11
N ALA A 1046 -6.44 41.50 -4.14
CA ALA A 1046 -5.99 40.36 -4.95
C ALA A 1046 -6.48 39.02 -4.36
N LEU A 1047 -6.41 38.86 -3.03
CA LEU A 1047 -6.93 37.68 -2.32
C LEU A 1047 -8.45 37.53 -2.45
N SER A 1048 -9.19 38.64 -2.43
CA SER A 1048 -10.66 38.63 -2.64
C SER A 1048 -11.09 38.21 -4.06
N ARG A 1049 -10.16 38.12 -5.02
CA ARG A 1049 -10.42 37.61 -6.39
C ARG A 1049 -10.01 36.14 -6.57
N LEU A 1050 -9.33 35.56 -5.59
CA LEU A 1050 -8.81 34.18 -5.60
C LEU A 1050 -9.63 33.23 -4.70
N ALA A 1051 -10.35 33.76 -3.71
CA ALA A 1051 -11.40 33.07 -2.96
C ALA A 1051 -12.71 33.04 -3.76
#